data_AF-A0A7J9REQ3-F1
#
_entry.id   AF-A0A7J9REQ3-F1
#
_cell.length_a   1.000
_cell.length_b   1.000
_cell.length_c   1.000
_cell.angle_alpha   90.00
_cell.angle_beta   90.00
_cell.angle_gamma   90.00
#
_symmetry.space_group_name_H-M   'P 1'
#
loop_
_entity.id
_entity.type
_entity.pdbx_description
1 polymer ?
#
loop_
_entity_poly.entity_id
_entity_poly.type
_entity_poly.pdbx_seq_one_letter_code
_entity_poly.pdbx_strand_id
1 'polypeptide(L)'
;MGSIWWRIKGIFGRRIGIIVGSRLINNNCSSSSMGSNTYRLSAVLLAVLLCASALPQSVAADETTTEHFAFGMEYDWTNMNDDFESMTGLPLDDILADIMQSADDAGIEMVLLEELTGTSSVIIDQYEDGTKMFNPPDGSGSVEVTKHVTELTIRHGDVMDMAMITEWSDARAGWDLTISAGGGSLLNVDAYYVEYRDANGLIYGHDVDMSMATEQSFYFDLQGHLEADDGESVMPLNIHMEMGVDYSVDSAQSEIVYSEASELYQAMSALEGGEDLYWGIGEGEDNYVYWYGMDEADTDCEWSGYEYECSNETGSVDWDTWSDSYFSCSWISDYSVWDCYDSYYGDAYYYNYCEHYNTSGYYACTSDTDNTWEMEYYLYETNYEDGTNPPYANVYAIIDYYPYCEYYDSIGEYHCTYDFGWESDYENSLGWTHYEDGTSPMDDGEIWDEVESHTGTFATTTGFDFELTGLPAQEMGFPEGKWDVSASDSTTDAGGFDEDYGCEMGIELFEGTQMITSDGEQIEVMQAYTSPLPWGMTCHVANLFYYAFMGTEDAATLEDMIVDSTEEIAETLDGNGDSYESSDQMDMEVYVHGQDEIEVYVSAWNLDENTNYEINMVMENSDGITQDAESMVVYDDYYFSDYTYMSTSSWGEHCVTSQLKDVSNNVIVDSVTTCVEVAQEPEPSDLVIDIVEGFADSTLENVMENFASNLEYRLEDYEADIPYDDGDMFVLWDTTNNMVVGFQLVVTSDDSNLWYTLVGPESDSYGDAPSPVSVTYFSGQQAIAQEAEIEDDSTLADLVDLSQHNDEIIEDAIEESLSDNSPEAGGPENSGEEGEDTEEEAAGLLPFISPAFTIAMFAAAGLVASLRSRKD
;
A
#
# COMPACT_ATOMS: atom_id res chain seq x y z
N MET A 1 -20.13 -32.46 5.90
CA MET A 1 -20.88 -33.71 5.52
C MET A 1 -20.21 -34.20 4.24
N GLY A 2 -19.33 -35.20 4.25
CA GLY A 2 -19.69 -36.61 4.46
C GLY A 2 -19.79 -37.34 3.12
N SER A 3 -18.64 -37.78 2.59
CA SER A 3 -18.44 -38.94 1.70
C SER A 3 -19.15 -38.98 0.34
N ILE A 4 -18.40 -39.19 -0.76
CA ILE A 4 -18.35 -40.47 -1.50
C ILE A 4 -17.33 -40.40 -2.64
N TRP A 5 -16.37 -41.32 -2.55
CA TRP A 5 -15.38 -41.73 -3.53
C TRP A 5 -15.95 -42.96 -4.28
N TRP A 6 -15.97 -43.00 -5.63
CA TRP A 6 -15.49 -44.13 -6.48
C TRP A 6 -15.93 -44.06 -7.96
N ARG A 7 -14.91 -44.07 -8.83
CA ARG A 7 -14.68 -44.88 -10.06
C ARG A 7 -15.75 -44.96 -11.16
N ILE A 8 -15.29 -44.81 -12.43
CA ILE A 8 -14.91 -45.94 -13.32
C ILE A 8 -14.10 -45.44 -14.54
N LYS A 9 -12.88 -45.96 -14.67
CA LYS A 9 -12.06 -46.04 -15.90
C LYS A 9 -12.64 -47.10 -16.86
N GLY A 10 -12.57 -46.86 -18.17
CA GLY A 10 -12.64 -47.93 -19.18
C GLY A 10 -12.73 -47.41 -20.63
N ILE A 11 -11.61 -47.22 -21.35
CA ILE A 11 -10.87 -48.24 -22.15
C ILE A 11 -11.35 -48.36 -23.61
N PHE A 12 -10.42 -47.98 -24.52
CA PHE A 12 -10.13 -48.49 -25.87
C PHE A 12 -11.11 -48.20 -27.03
N GLY A 13 -10.67 -47.36 -27.98
CA GLY A 13 -9.67 -47.79 -28.96
C GLY A 13 -10.04 -47.73 -30.45
N ARG A 14 -9.04 -47.28 -31.24
CA ARG A 14 -8.75 -47.59 -32.66
C ARG A 14 -9.63 -46.94 -33.74
N ARG A 15 -9.15 -46.61 -34.95
CA ARG A 15 -7.83 -46.36 -35.58
C ARG A 15 -8.16 -46.08 -37.06
N ILE A 16 -7.36 -45.21 -37.69
CA ILE A 16 -6.97 -45.21 -39.12
C ILE A 16 -7.98 -44.69 -40.17
N GLY A 17 -7.51 -43.66 -40.88
CA GLY A 17 -7.94 -43.30 -42.24
C GLY A 17 -6.93 -42.37 -42.93
N ILE A 18 -5.79 -42.92 -43.37
CA ILE A 18 -4.79 -42.28 -44.25
C ILE A 18 -5.32 -42.17 -45.69
N ILE A 19 -5.00 -41.08 -46.42
CA ILE A 19 -4.59 -40.97 -47.85
C ILE A 19 -4.20 -39.48 -48.07
N VAL A 20 -2.92 -39.09 -48.08
CA VAL A 20 -1.93 -39.06 -49.20
C VAL A 20 -2.35 -38.23 -50.41
N GLY A 21 -1.65 -37.10 -50.62
CA GLY A 21 -1.63 -36.33 -51.86
C GLY A 21 -0.52 -35.29 -51.90
N SER A 22 0.66 -35.70 -52.39
CA SER A 22 1.90 -34.93 -52.47
C SER A 22 2.10 -34.20 -53.80
N ARG A 23 2.75 -33.01 -53.78
CA ARG A 23 3.89 -32.58 -54.65
C ARG A 23 4.20 -31.08 -54.43
N LEU A 24 5.37 -30.65 -53.94
CA LEU A 24 6.73 -30.61 -54.53
C LEU A 24 6.87 -29.69 -55.77
N ILE A 25 7.51 -28.51 -55.62
CA ILE A 25 8.86 -28.13 -56.16
C ILE A 25 9.04 -26.61 -56.34
N ASN A 26 9.98 -26.07 -55.54
CA ASN A 26 11.14 -25.21 -55.82
C ASN A 26 11.07 -23.90 -56.65
N ASN A 27 11.57 -22.87 -55.96
CA ASN A 27 12.77 -22.05 -56.21
C ASN A 27 12.80 -20.93 -57.26
N ASN A 28 13.19 -19.77 -56.70
CA ASN A 28 14.31 -18.89 -57.08
C ASN A 28 14.09 -17.76 -58.08
N CYS A 29 14.16 -16.55 -57.49
CA CYS A 29 15.24 -15.57 -57.66
C CYS A 29 15.27 -14.65 -58.89
N SER A 30 15.29 -13.35 -58.57
CA SER A 30 16.16 -12.29 -59.08
C SER A 30 15.72 -11.40 -60.26
N SER A 31 15.56 -10.13 -59.89
CA SER A 31 16.27 -8.95 -60.41
C SER A 31 15.83 -8.26 -61.71
N SER A 32 15.55 -6.96 -61.53
CA SER A 32 16.16 -5.80 -62.19
C SER A 32 15.38 -5.01 -63.26
N SER A 33 15.36 -3.68 -63.03
CA SER A 33 15.86 -2.64 -63.94
C SER A 33 14.85 -1.68 -64.65
N MET A 34 14.75 -0.48 -64.06
CA MET A 34 14.99 0.88 -64.62
C MET A 34 14.05 1.59 -65.62
N GLY A 35 13.77 2.87 -65.29
CA GLY A 35 13.53 4.01 -66.20
C GLY A 35 12.88 5.22 -65.51
N SER A 36 13.64 6.07 -64.78
CA SER A 36 14.24 7.37 -65.18
C SER A 36 13.31 8.60 -65.25
N ASN A 37 13.52 9.59 -64.34
CA ASN A 37 13.64 11.05 -64.61
C ASN A 37 13.91 11.89 -63.31
N THR A 38 15.19 12.12 -62.99
CA THR A 38 15.88 13.43 -62.75
C THR A 38 15.07 14.71 -62.46
N TYR A 39 15.40 15.66 -61.56
CA TYR A 39 16.53 15.99 -60.65
C TYR A 39 16.08 17.10 -59.65
N ARG A 40 16.76 17.18 -58.49
CA ARG A 40 16.94 18.33 -57.55
C ARG A 40 16.22 18.26 -56.18
N LEU A 41 16.62 17.29 -55.35
CA LEU A 41 16.44 17.34 -53.88
C LEU A 41 17.61 16.71 -53.10
N SER A 42 18.76 16.47 -53.76
CA SER A 42 19.72 15.43 -53.34
C SER A 42 21.00 15.92 -52.64
N ALA A 43 21.01 17.10 -52.01
CA ALA A 43 22.19 17.59 -51.27
C ALA A 43 21.89 17.89 -49.79
N VAL A 44 20.70 18.42 -49.49
CA VAL A 44 20.26 18.64 -48.10
C VAL A 44 19.84 17.32 -47.47
N LEU A 45 19.09 16.47 -48.18
CA LEU A 45 18.73 15.14 -47.70
C LEU A 45 19.96 14.26 -47.44
N LEU A 46 20.99 14.37 -48.29
CA LEU A 46 22.23 13.60 -48.12
C LEU A 46 23.08 14.13 -46.94
N ALA A 47 23.02 15.44 -46.65
CA ALA A 47 23.70 16.04 -45.50
C ALA A 47 22.97 15.74 -44.18
N VAL A 48 21.64 15.71 -44.19
CA VAL A 48 20.81 15.27 -43.06
C VAL A 48 21.00 13.77 -42.81
N LEU A 49 21.04 12.94 -43.86
CA LEU A 49 21.37 11.51 -43.75
C LEU A 49 22.82 11.25 -43.26
N LEU A 50 23.77 12.11 -43.64
CA LEU A 50 25.17 12.02 -43.15
C LEU A 50 25.34 12.54 -41.71
N CYS A 51 24.48 13.45 -41.26
CA CYS A 51 24.42 13.89 -39.86
C CYS A 51 23.65 12.88 -38.98
N ALA A 52 22.63 12.22 -39.52
CA ALA A 52 21.97 11.09 -38.86
C ALA A 52 22.90 9.87 -38.71
N SER A 53 23.85 9.66 -39.64
CA SER A 53 24.90 8.63 -39.50
C SER A 53 26.03 9.00 -38.50
N ALA A 54 25.93 10.15 -37.83
CA ALA A 54 26.88 10.58 -36.80
C ALA A 54 26.28 10.58 -35.38
N LEU A 55 25.02 10.15 -35.23
CA LEU A 55 24.60 9.46 -34.01
C LEU A 55 25.48 8.21 -33.87
N PRO A 56 25.81 7.73 -32.66
CA PRO A 56 26.50 6.47 -32.49
C PRO A 56 25.62 5.37 -33.10
N GLN A 57 25.82 5.08 -34.38
CA GLN A 57 25.39 3.82 -34.95
C GLN A 57 26.24 2.79 -34.20
N SER A 58 25.58 2.01 -33.34
CA SER A 58 26.10 0.75 -32.85
C SER A 58 26.81 0.08 -34.02
N VAL A 59 28.14 0.00 -33.90
CA VAL A 59 28.93 -0.74 -34.85
C VAL A 59 28.37 -2.15 -34.74
N ALA A 60 27.82 -2.67 -35.84
CA ALA A 60 27.59 -4.09 -36.02
C ALA A 60 28.95 -4.80 -35.91
N ALA A 61 29.40 -4.95 -34.67
CA ALA A 61 30.31 -5.98 -34.25
C ALA A 61 29.47 -7.25 -34.26
N ASP A 62 29.93 -8.20 -35.06
CA ASP A 62 29.57 -9.59 -34.96
C ASP A 62 30.08 -10.08 -33.60
N GLU A 63 29.35 -9.76 -32.53
CA GLU A 63 29.42 -10.38 -31.21
C GLU A 63 28.02 -10.96 -30.94
N THR A 64 28.01 -12.10 -30.29
CA THR A 64 26.88 -13.02 -30.09
C THR A 64 25.60 -12.31 -29.68
N THR A 65 24.45 -12.81 -30.15
CA THR A 65 23.09 -12.37 -29.77
C THR A 65 23.05 -12.01 -28.28
N THR A 66 23.04 -10.71 -27.97
CA THR A 66 22.66 -10.21 -26.66
C THR A 66 21.22 -10.65 -26.44
N GLU A 67 20.97 -11.37 -25.37
CA GLU A 67 19.63 -11.78 -24.94
C GLU A 67 18.83 -10.48 -24.71
N HIS A 68 17.83 -10.24 -25.56
CA HIS A 68 16.94 -9.08 -25.51
C HIS A 68 15.53 -9.62 -25.62
N PHE A 69 14.74 -9.45 -24.57
CA PHE A 69 13.38 -9.95 -24.48
C PHE A 69 12.48 -8.91 -23.82
N ALA A 70 11.40 -8.55 -24.51
CA ALA A 70 10.40 -7.62 -23.99
C ALA A 70 9.01 -8.23 -24.06
N PHE A 71 8.14 -7.84 -23.13
CA PHE A 71 6.73 -8.22 -23.11
C PHE A 71 5.91 -7.17 -22.38
N GLY A 72 4.62 -7.14 -22.64
CA GLY A 72 3.75 -6.17 -22.01
C GLY A 72 2.31 -6.28 -22.48
N MET A 73 1.48 -5.37 -22.02
CA MET A 73 0.09 -5.28 -22.43
C MET A 73 -0.40 -3.85 -22.46
N GLU A 74 -1.42 -3.59 -23.25
CA GLU A 74 -2.14 -2.32 -23.29
C GLU A 74 -3.65 -2.55 -23.32
N TYR A 75 -4.36 -1.69 -22.59
CA TYR A 75 -5.80 -1.60 -22.55
C TYR A 75 -6.27 -0.24 -23.07
N ASP A 76 -7.31 -0.25 -23.90
CA ASP A 76 -7.95 0.95 -24.43
C ASP A 76 -9.32 1.11 -23.76
N TRP A 77 -9.46 2.17 -22.96
CA TRP A 77 -10.62 2.44 -22.11
C TRP A 77 -11.89 2.74 -22.89
N THR A 78 -11.81 3.03 -24.19
CA THR A 78 -12.99 3.16 -25.05
C THR A 78 -13.78 1.84 -25.18
N ASN A 79 -13.17 0.70 -24.85
CA ASN A 79 -13.79 -0.62 -24.89
C ASN A 79 -14.40 -1.04 -23.55
N MET A 80 -14.40 -0.18 -22.51
CA MET A 80 -14.86 -0.53 -21.18
C MET A 80 -16.31 -1.03 -21.16
N ASN A 81 -17.22 -0.36 -21.86
CA ASN A 81 -18.64 -0.72 -21.86
C ASN A 81 -18.88 -2.07 -22.55
N ASP A 82 -18.22 -2.30 -23.70
CA ASP A 82 -18.25 -3.58 -24.43
C ASP A 82 -17.68 -4.73 -23.57
N ASP A 83 -16.55 -4.49 -22.91
CA ASP A 83 -15.92 -5.48 -22.05
C ASP A 83 -16.75 -5.75 -20.79
N PHE A 84 -17.33 -4.71 -20.17
CA PHE A 84 -18.25 -4.84 -19.03
C PHE A 84 -19.46 -5.69 -19.39
N GLU A 85 -20.12 -5.45 -20.52
CA GLU A 85 -21.23 -6.28 -20.99
C GLU A 85 -20.77 -7.72 -21.24
N SER A 86 -19.63 -7.91 -21.91
CA SER A 86 -19.13 -9.26 -22.22
C SER A 86 -18.74 -10.08 -20.98
N MET A 87 -18.28 -9.42 -19.91
CA MET A 87 -17.77 -10.04 -18.69
C MET A 87 -18.82 -10.16 -17.59
N THR A 88 -19.85 -9.32 -17.60
CA THR A 88 -20.92 -9.35 -16.60
C THR A 88 -22.25 -9.82 -17.18
N GLY A 89 -22.42 -9.84 -18.49
CA GLY A 89 -23.70 -10.03 -19.17
C GLY A 89 -24.68 -8.88 -18.98
N LEU A 90 -24.25 -7.76 -18.38
CA LEU A 90 -25.07 -6.58 -18.11
C LEU A 90 -24.82 -5.52 -19.18
N PRO A 91 -25.79 -5.28 -20.09
CA PRO A 91 -25.69 -4.18 -21.05
C PRO A 91 -25.90 -2.85 -20.30
N LEU A 92 -24.80 -2.15 -20.05
CA LEU A 92 -24.82 -0.88 -19.31
C LEU A 92 -25.76 0.11 -20.00
N ASP A 93 -25.68 0.24 -21.32
CA ASP A 93 -26.53 1.11 -22.14
C ASP A 93 -28.03 0.87 -21.94
N ASP A 94 -28.45 -0.39 -22.01
CA ASP A 94 -29.86 -0.75 -21.77
C ASP A 94 -30.29 -0.41 -20.33
N ILE A 95 -29.42 -0.62 -19.34
CA ILE A 95 -29.72 -0.33 -17.93
C ILE A 95 -30.03 1.16 -17.74
N LEU A 96 -29.28 2.05 -18.38
CA LEU A 96 -29.51 3.50 -18.20
C LEU A 96 -30.66 3.99 -19.04
N ALA A 97 -30.86 3.44 -20.24
CA ALA A 97 -32.07 3.65 -20.99
C ALA A 97 -33.31 3.27 -20.15
N ASP A 98 -33.25 2.18 -19.39
CA ASP A 98 -34.31 1.78 -18.48
C ASP A 98 -34.43 2.67 -17.24
N ILE A 99 -33.34 3.27 -16.74
CA ILE A 99 -33.37 4.31 -15.69
C ILE A 99 -34.07 5.56 -16.22
N MET A 100 -33.65 6.08 -17.38
CA MET A 100 -34.25 7.25 -18.04
C MET A 100 -35.73 7.01 -18.36
N GLN A 101 -36.07 5.81 -18.85
CA GLN A 101 -37.47 5.47 -19.12
C GLN A 101 -38.29 5.29 -17.84
N SER A 102 -37.69 4.83 -16.73
CA SER A 102 -38.35 4.80 -15.42
C SER A 102 -38.69 6.20 -14.92
N ALA A 103 -37.79 7.16 -15.17
CA ALA A 103 -37.97 8.56 -14.86
C ALA A 103 -39.11 9.15 -15.70
N ASP A 104 -39.10 8.93 -17.02
CA ASP A 104 -40.16 9.38 -17.93
C ASP A 104 -41.55 8.81 -17.54
N ASP A 105 -41.61 7.51 -17.21
CA ASP A 105 -42.84 6.86 -16.73
C ASP A 105 -43.35 7.46 -15.40
N ALA A 106 -42.46 8.04 -14.58
CA ALA A 106 -42.79 8.76 -13.35
C ALA A 106 -43.11 10.24 -13.58
N GLY A 107 -42.84 10.77 -14.78
CA GLY A 107 -43.01 12.17 -15.16
C GLY A 107 -41.80 13.05 -14.85
N ILE A 108 -40.61 12.46 -14.68
CA ILE A 108 -39.32 13.15 -14.57
C ILE A 108 -38.64 13.02 -15.94
N GLU A 109 -38.30 14.15 -16.57
CA GLU A 109 -37.40 14.14 -17.71
C GLU A 109 -35.97 13.91 -17.21
N MET A 110 -35.27 12.97 -17.83
CA MET A 110 -33.92 12.59 -17.43
C MET A 110 -33.13 12.12 -18.65
N VAL A 111 -31.96 12.71 -18.84
CA VAL A 111 -30.94 12.31 -19.81
C VAL A 111 -29.65 12.05 -19.05
N LEU A 112 -29.04 10.89 -19.28
CA LEU A 112 -27.76 10.49 -18.72
C LEU A 112 -26.78 10.32 -19.88
N LEU A 113 -25.62 10.97 -19.80
CA LEU A 113 -24.57 10.90 -20.82
C LEU A 113 -23.24 10.63 -20.14
N GLU A 114 -22.37 9.87 -20.82
CA GLU A 114 -20.98 9.68 -20.41
C GLU A 114 -20.08 9.50 -21.63
N GLU A 115 -18.80 9.76 -21.44
CA GLU A 115 -17.73 9.45 -22.38
C GLU A 115 -16.46 9.09 -21.58
N LEU A 116 -15.83 7.96 -21.89
CA LEU A 116 -14.58 7.53 -21.29
C LEU A 116 -13.59 7.16 -22.39
N THR A 117 -12.43 7.81 -22.38
CA THR A 117 -11.35 7.51 -23.33
C THR A 117 -10.01 7.51 -22.64
N GLY A 118 -9.13 6.62 -23.05
CA GLY A 118 -7.79 6.55 -22.48
C GLY A 118 -7.07 5.28 -22.83
N THR A 119 -5.82 5.18 -22.39
CA THR A 119 -5.01 3.97 -22.54
C THR A 119 -4.29 3.61 -21.24
N SER A 120 -3.95 2.34 -21.07
CA SER A 120 -3.11 1.85 -19.99
C SER A 120 -2.18 0.78 -20.47
N SER A 121 -0.89 1.04 -20.38
CA SER A 121 0.17 0.22 -20.96
C SER A 121 1.22 -0.09 -19.90
N VAL A 122 1.69 -1.34 -19.90
CA VAL A 122 2.81 -1.80 -19.08
C VAL A 122 3.72 -2.61 -19.97
N ILE A 123 4.96 -2.15 -20.16
CA ILE A 123 6.01 -2.84 -20.90
C ILE A 123 7.18 -3.14 -19.96
N ILE A 124 7.72 -4.36 -20.07
CA ILE A 124 8.94 -4.81 -19.42
C ILE A 124 9.93 -5.19 -20.52
N ASP A 125 11.08 -4.51 -20.57
CA ASP A 125 12.16 -4.82 -21.49
C ASP A 125 13.41 -5.29 -20.75
N GLN A 126 13.97 -6.43 -21.14
CA GLN A 126 15.13 -7.06 -20.52
C GLN A 126 16.24 -7.26 -21.54
N TYR A 127 17.44 -6.72 -21.26
CA TYR A 127 18.59 -6.85 -22.15
C TYR A 127 19.95 -6.71 -21.45
N GLU A 128 21.05 -7.05 -22.14
CA GLU A 128 22.41 -6.82 -21.65
C GLU A 128 23.01 -5.50 -22.16
N ASP A 129 23.60 -4.68 -21.27
CA ASP A 129 24.28 -3.42 -21.62
C ASP A 129 25.81 -3.47 -21.41
N GLY A 130 26.45 -4.49 -21.97
CA GLY A 130 27.90 -4.66 -21.93
C GLY A 130 28.47 -4.95 -20.53
N THR A 131 29.79 -4.78 -20.36
CA THR A 131 30.50 -5.16 -19.13
C THR A 131 31.16 -4.00 -18.39
N LYS A 132 31.33 -4.14 -17.08
CA LYS A 132 32.14 -3.25 -16.24
C LYS A 132 33.03 -4.04 -15.27
N MET A 133 34.04 -3.39 -14.72
CA MET A 133 34.82 -3.95 -13.62
C MET A 133 34.16 -3.57 -12.30
N PHE A 134 33.68 -4.55 -11.54
CA PHE A 134 33.15 -4.41 -10.19
C PHE A 134 34.27 -4.63 -9.15
N ASN A 135 34.18 -3.99 -7.98
CA ASN A 135 35.11 -4.21 -6.87
C ASN A 135 34.31 -4.72 -5.68
N PRO A 136 34.22 -6.04 -5.48
CA PRO A 136 33.46 -6.60 -4.38
C PRO A 136 34.07 -6.21 -3.02
N PRO A 137 33.25 -6.04 -1.98
CA PRO A 137 33.71 -5.65 -0.64
C PRO A 137 34.52 -6.74 0.07
N ASP A 138 34.37 -8.01 -0.32
CA ASP A 138 35.08 -9.19 0.19
C ASP A 138 36.63 -9.15 0.05
N GLY A 139 37.17 -8.18 -0.70
CA GLY A 139 38.60 -8.04 -0.93
C GLY A 139 39.22 -9.04 -1.92
N SER A 140 38.40 -9.79 -2.66
CA SER A 140 38.80 -10.76 -3.71
C SER A 140 39.47 -10.08 -4.93
N GLY A 141 39.28 -8.77 -5.08
CA GLY A 141 39.82 -7.97 -6.17
C GLY A 141 38.78 -7.72 -7.27
N SER A 142 39.16 -6.95 -8.29
CA SER A 142 38.19 -6.52 -9.31
C SER A 142 37.73 -7.68 -10.21
N VAL A 143 36.41 -7.84 -10.35
CA VAL A 143 35.72 -8.86 -11.16
C VAL A 143 35.07 -8.19 -12.37
N GLU A 144 35.09 -8.84 -13.53
CA GLU A 144 34.36 -8.36 -14.71
C GLU A 144 32.92 -8.86 -14.63
N VAL A 145 31.95 -7.93 -14.67
CA VAL A 145 30.51 -8.21 -14.59
C VAL A 145 29.80 -7.69 -15.84
N THR A 146 28.81 -8.44 -16.32
CA THR A 146 27.82 -8.01 -17.31
C THR A 146 26.69 -7.26 -16.62
N LYS A 147 26.18 -6.23 -17.28
CA LYS A 147 25.01 -5.46 -16.83
C LYS A 147 23.75 -6.07 -17.43
N HIS A 148 22.94 -6.74 -16.62
CA HIS A 148 21.60 -7.18 -17.01
C HIS A 148 20.61 -6.09 -16.64
N VAL A 149 20.01 -5.49 -17.66
CA VAL A 149 19.09 -4.36 -17.53
C VAL A 149 17.65 -4.87 -17.58
N THR A 150 16.78 -4.29 -16.76
CA THR A 150 15.34 -4.40 -16.89
C THR A 150 14.73 -3.01 -16.83
N GLU A 151 14.05 -2.61 -17.90
CA GLU A 151 13.28 -1.38 -18.00
C GLU A 151 11.80 -1.73 -17.77
N LEU A 152 11.14 -0.96 -16.91
CA LEU A 152 9.70 -1.01 -16.68
C LEU A 152 9.12 0.35 -17.07
N THR A 153 8.25 0.33 -18.08
CA THR A 153 7.53 1.50 -18.57
C THR A 153 6.06 1.29 -18.34
N ILE A 154 5.47 2.10 -17.46
CA ILE A 154 4.03 2.14 -17.22
C ILE A 154 3.53 3.49 -17.72
N ARG A 155 2.46 3.46 -18.51
CA ARG A 155 1.75 4.64 -18.97
C ARG A 155 0.26 4.44 -18.74
N HIS A 156 -0.39 5.41 -18.17
CA HIS A 156 -1.83 5.41 -17.94
C HIS A 156 -2.31 6.84 -18.09
N GLY A 157 -3.35 7.01 -18.91
CA GLY A 157 -4.01 8.26 -19.14
C GLY A 157 -5.46 8.00 -19.48
N ASP A 158 -6.40 8.59 -18.75
CA ASP A 158 -7.82 8.56 -19.09
C ASP A 158 -8.49 9.91 -18.83
N VAL A 159 -9.52 10.18 -19.62
CA VAL A 159 -10.45 11.30 -19.46
C VAL A 159 -11.84 10.72 -19.41
N MET A 160 -12.61 11.15 -18.40
CA MET A 160 -14.01 10.84 -18.23
C MET A 160 -14.84 12.11 -18.18
N ASP A 161 -15.96 12.12 -18.88
CA ASP A 161 -16.95 13.19 -18.83
C ASP A 161 -18.34 12.57 -18.66
N MET A 162 -19.17 13.19 -17.83
CA MET A 162 -20.52 12.72 -17.55
C MET A 162 -21.47 13.89 -17.36
N ALA A 163 -22.71 13.71 -17.81
CA ALA A 163 -23.79 14.66 -17.58
C ALA A 163 -25.09 13.96 -17.21
N MET A 164 -25.82 14.56 -16.29
CA MET A 164 -27.20 14.24 -15.94
C MET A 164 -28.03 15.51 -16.08
N ILE A 165 -28.95 15.51 -17.04
CA ILE A 165 -29.91 16.58 -17.24
C ILE A 165 -31.26 16.06 -16.74
N THR A 166 -31.89 16.78 -15.83
CA THR A 166 -33.18 16.36 -15.28
C THR A 166 -34.12 17.53 -15.04
N GLU A 167 -35.38 17.33 -15.44
CA GLU A 167 -36.47 18.27 -15.21
C GLU A 167 -37.65 17.54 -14.56
N TRP A 168 -38.26 18.17 -13.57
CA TRP A 168 -39.55 17.78 -13.08
C TRP A 168 -40.27 19.00 -12.53
N SER A 169 -41.57 19.09 -12.77
CA SER A 169 -42.41 20.10 -12.13
C SER A 169 -43.82 19.58 -11.87
N ASP A 170 -44.46 20.16 -10.87
CA ASP A 170 -45.89 20.02 -10.65
C ASP A 170 -46.56 21.37 -10.36
N ALA A 171 -47.77 21.35 -9.83
CA ALA A 171 -48.50 22.57 -9.49
C ALA A 171 -48.03 23.23 -8.19
N ARG A 172 -46.85 22.90 -7.65
CA ARG A 172 -46.35 23.37 -6.36
C ARG A 172 -44.84 23.65 -6.35
N ALA A 173 -44.06 22.84 -7.04
CA ALA A 173 -42.62 23.00 -7.14
C ALA A 173 -42.07 22.32 -8.40
N GLY A 174 -40.83 22.65 -8.73
CA GLY A 174 -40.08 22.01 -9.79
C GLY A 174 -38.57 22.19 -9.65
N TRP A 175 -37.84 21.41 -10.44
CA TRP A 175 -36.42 21.59 -10.69
C TRP A 175 -36.14 21.42 -12.18
N ASP A 176 -35.13 22.14 -12.64
CA ASP A 176 -34.47 21.97 -13.91
C ASP A 176 -32.98 22.04 -13.58
N LEU A 177 -32.30 20.89 -13.67
CA LEU A 177 -30.94 20.73 -13.19
C LEU A 177 -30.09 20.05 -14.27
N THR A 178 -28.92 20.61 -14.49
CA THR A 178 -27.82 20.02 -15.24
C THR A 178 -26.69 19.76 -14.26
N ILE A 179 -26.35 18.48 -14.11
CA ILE A 179 -25.26 18.00 -13.28
C ILE A 179 -24.19 17.49 -14.23
N SER A 180 -23.02 18.11 -14.28
CA SER A 180 -21.87 17.59 -15.00
C SER A 180 -20.78 17.19 -14.01
N ALA A 181 -20.03 16.17 -14.36
CA ALA A 181 -18.79 15.86 -13.68
C ALA A 181 -17.83 15.28 -14.70
N GLY A 182 -16.56 15.35 -14.40
CA GLY A 182 -15.55 14.74 -15.24
C GLY A 182 -14.20 14.82 -14.56
N GLY A 183 -13.19 14.34 -15.26
CA GLY A 183 -11.85 14.29 -14.70
C GLY A 183 -10.84 13.66 -15.63
N GLY A 184 -9.57 13.88 -15.29
CA GLY A 184 -8.43 13.27 -15.95
C GLY A 184 -7.57 12.52 -14.95
N SER A 185 -7.10 11.34 -15.35
CA SER A 185 -6.12 10.58 -14.60
C SER A 185 -4.86 10.38 -15.42
N LEU A 186 -3.69 10.53 -14.78
CA LEU A 186 -2.40 10.23 -15.37
C LEU A 186 -1.54 9.45 -14.36
N LEU A 187 -0.85 8.42 -14.86
CA LEU A 187 0.22 7.72 -14.16
C LEU A 187 1.30 7.30 -15.15
N ASN A 188 2.50 7.84 -14.95
CA ASN A 188 3.71 7.45 -15.65
C ASN A 188 4.71 6.89 -14.67
N VAL A 189 5.28 5.72 -14.97
CA VAL A 189 6.38 5.13 -14.21
C VAL A 189 7.46 4.71 -15.20
N ASP A 190 8.69 5.12 -14.94
CA ASP A 190 9.86 4.60 -15.62
C ASP A 190 10.82 4.09 -14.54
N ALA A 191 11.19 2.82 -14.60
CA ALA A 191 12.19 2.24 -13.72
C ALA A 191 13.26 1.50 -14.52
N TYR A 192 14.50 1.95 -14.37
CA TYR A 192 15.69 1.40 -14.99
C TYR A 192 16.48 0.63 -13.94
N TYR A 193 16.40 -0.71 -13.97
CA TYR A 193 17.09 -1.60 -13.05
C TYR A 193 18.30 -2.24 -13.71
N VAL A 194 19.43 -2.32 -13.00
CA VAL A 194 20.65 -2.98 -13.47
C VAL A 194 21.16 -3.95 -12.44
N GLU A 195 21.29 -5.22 -12.82
CA GLU A 195 21.92 -6.25 -12.01
C GLU A 195 23.32 -6.59 -12.54
N TYR A 196 24.28 -6.71 -11.63
CA TYR A 196 25.68 -6.96 -11.96
C TYR A 196 26.05 -8.43 -11.79
N ARG A 197 26.13 -9.18 -12.90
CA ARG A 197 26.44 -10.62 -12.89
C ARG A 197 27.81 -10.94 -13.48
N ASP A 198 28.55 -11.86 -12.87
CA ASP A 198 29.78 -12.38 -13.52
C ASP A 198 29.49 -13.44 -14.59
N ALA A 199 30.55 -13.96 -15.22
CA ALA A 199 30.45 -15.01 -16.23
C ALA A 199 29.93 -16.37 -15.71
N ASN A 200 29.83 -16.56 -14.39
CA ASN A 200 29.21 -17.73 -13.77
C ASN A 200 27.75 -17.47 -13.38
N GLY A 201 27.27 -16.23 -13.54
CA GLY A 201 25.93 -15.79 -13.15
C GLY A 201 25.81 -15.34 -11.69
N LEU A 202 26.92 -15.12 -10.97
CA LEU A 202 26.88 -14.67 -9.58
C LEU A 202 26.57 -13.17 -9.52
N ILE A 203 25.65 -12.77 -8.64
CA ILE A 203 25.21 -11.37 -8.50
C ILE A 203 26.07 -10.66 -7.46
N TYR A 204 26.54 -9.45 -7.77
CA TYR A 204 27.36 -8.63 -6.85
C TYR A 204 26.62 -7.44 -6.24
N GLY A 205 25.45 -7.11 -6.78
CA GLY A 205 24.69 -5.93 -6.44
C GLY A 205 23.76 -5.53 -7.57
N HIS A 206 22.93 -4.54 -7.29
CA HIS A 206 21.99 -4.00 -8.25
C HIS A 206 21.68 -2.53 -7.98
N ASP A 207 21.39 -1.80 -9.06
CA ASP A 207 21.04 -0.39 -9.04
C ASP A 207 19.65 -0.19 -9.63
N VAL A 208 18.94 0.83 -9.16
CA VAL A 208 17.70 1.29 -9.77
C VAL A 208 17.70 2.81 -9.92
N ASP A 209 17.23 3.30 -11.05
CA ASP A 209 16.89 4.70 -11.31
C ASP A 209 15.42 4.75 -11.71
N MET A 210 14.60 5.51 -10.99
CA MET A 210 13.17 5.59 -11.24
C MET A 210 12.68 7.04 -11.29
N SER A 211 11.68 7.26 -12.14
CA SER A 211 10.83 8.43 -12.13
C SER A 211 9.36 8.02 -12.14
N MET A 212 8.53 8.85 -11.53
CA MET A 212 7.09 8.66 -11.51
C MET A 212 6.38 10.00 -11.60
N ALA A 213 5.27 10.07 -12.30
CA ALA A 213 4.35 11.20 -12.24
C ALA A 213 2.93 10.66 -12.14
N THR A 214 2.13 11.20 -11.22
CA THR A 214 0.69 10.97 -11.17
C THR A 214 -0.04 12.30 -11.02
N GLU A 215 -1.13 12.42 -11.77
CA GLU A 215 -2.02 13.58 -11.75
C GLU A 215 -3.44 13.05 -11.72
N GLN A 216 -4.27 13.64 -10.88
CA GLN A 216 -5.70 13.36 -10.78
C GLN A 216 -6.41 14.70 -10.76
N SER A 217 -7.35 14.93 -11.66
CA SER A 217 -8.23 16.10 -11.64
C SER A 217 -9.66 15.66 -11.75
N PHE A 218 -10.55 16.28 -10.97
CA PHE A 218 -11.98 16.03 -11.00
C PHE A 218 -12.72 17.35 -10.91
N TYR A 219 -13.76 17.51 -11.72
CA TYR A 219 -14.69 18.62 -11.61
C TYR A 219 -16.13 18.09 -11.43
N PHE A 220 -16.96 18.94 -10.82
CA PHE A 220 -18.39 18.73 -10.63
C PHE A 220 -19.10 20.07 -10.74
N ASP A 221 -20.09 20.15 -11.61
CA ASP A 221 -20.98 21.29 -11.72
C ASP A 221 -22.43 20.89 -11.42
N LEU A 222 -23.13 21.75 -10.69
CA LEU A 222 -24.57 21.72 -10.54
C LEU A 222 -25.13 23.07 -10.98
N GLN A 223 -25.75 23.08 -12.15
CA GLN A 223 -26.31 24.26 -12.78
C GLN A 223 -27.82 24.08 -12.99
N GLY A 224 -28.57 25.18 -12.96
CA GLY A 224 -30.02 25.17 -13.22
C GLY A 224 -30.79 25.97 -12.16
N HIS A 225 -31.98 25.51 -11.80
CA HIS A 225 -32.80 26.18 -10.79
C HIS A 225 -33.79 25.27 -10.07
N LEU A 226 -34.21 25.74 -8.89
CA LEU A 226 -35.35 25.21 -8.14
C LEU A 226 -36.48 26.25 -8.16
N GLU A 227 -37.73 25.83 -8.29
CA GLU A 227 -38.87 26.75 -8.33
C GLU A 227 -40.05 26.31 -7.44
N ALA A 228 -40.86 27.29 -7.03
CA ALA A 228 -42.12 27.09 -6.31
C ALA A 228 -43.35 27.52 -7.16
N ASP A 229 -44.56 27.14 -6.70
CA ASP A 229 -45.90 27.30 -7.35
C ASP A 229 -46.19 28.70 -7.93
N ASP A 230 -45.58 29.75 -7.38
CA ASP A 230 -45.88 31.12 -7.80
C ASP A 230 -45.26 31.47 -9.16
N GLY A 231 -44.32 30.66 -9.66
CA GLY A 231 -43.54 30.93 -10.88
C GLY A 231 -42.73 32.24 -10.81
N GLU A 232 -42.59 32.82 -9.60
CA GLU A 232 -41.81 34.01 -9.30
C GLU A 232 -40.63 33.68 -8.36
N SER A 233 -40.77 32.64 -7.55
CA SER A 233 -39.80 32.13 -6.60
C SER A 233 -38.92 31.08 -7.27
N VAL A 234 -37.90 31.57 -7.99
CA VAL A 234 -36.91 30.76 -8.70
C VAL A 234 -35.54 30.97 -8.07
N MET A 235 -34.95 29.90 -7.54
CA MET A 235 -33.60 29.88 -6.98
C MET A 235 -32.62 29.32 -8.02
N PRO A 236 -31.75 30.16 -8.59
CA PRO A 236 -30.70 29.67 -9.48
C PRO A 236 -29.64 28.90 -8.70
N LEU A 237 -29.11 27.86 -9.32
CA LEU A 237 -27.97 27.07 -8.88
C LEU A 237 -26.89 27.15 -9.97
N ASN A 238 -25.66 27.40 -9.54
CA ASN A 238 -24.48 27.40 -10.41
C ASN A 238 -23.27 27.06 -9.55
N ILE A 239 -23.28 25.87 -8.97
CA ILE A 239 -22.22 25.39 -8.07
C ILE A 239 -21.18 24.73 -8.95
N HIS A 240 -19.93 25.16 -8.81
CA HIS A 240 -18.76 24.53 -9.42
C HIS A 240 -17.83 24.04 -8.32
N MET A 241 -17.34 22.82 -8.46
CA MET A 241 -16.32 22.22 -7.61
C MET A 241 -15.25 21.61 -8.49
N GLU A 242 -13.99 21.91 -8.21
CA GLU A 242 -12.82 21.30 -8.87
C GLU A 242 -11.84 20.85 -7.79
N MET A 243 -11.22 19.70 -8.00
CA MET A 243 -10.12 19.22 -7.16
C MET A 243 -9.06 18.57 -8.03
N GLY A 244 -7.81 18.92 -7.78
CA GLY A 244 -6.65 18.31 -8.41
C GLY A 244 -5.62 17.90 -7.36
N VAL A 245 -4.98 16.77 -7.60
CA VAL A 245 -3.86 16.28 -6.80
C VAL A 245 -2.79 15.75 -7.75
N ASP A 246 -1.56 16.23 -7.57
CA ASP A 246 -0.40 15.74 -8.30
C ASP A 246 0.70 15.27 -7.34
N TYR A 247 1.38 14.20 -7.74
CA TYR A 247 2.57 13.71 -7.05
C TYR A 247 3.59 13.21 -8.08
N SER A 248 4.81 13.70 -8.00
CA SER A 248 5.91 13.22 -8.83
C SER A 248 7.11 12.76 -8.00
N VAL A 249 7.74 11.69 -8.47
CA VAL A 249 9.13 11.34 -8.17
C VAL A 249 9.95 11.82 -9.37
N ASP A 250 10.47 13.04 -9.26
CA ASP A 250 11.23 13.69 -10.34
C ASP A 250 12.54 12.94 -10.66
N SER A 251 13.13 12.34 -9.63
CA SER A 251 14.24 11.40 -9.74
C SER A 251 14.38 10.63 -8.44
N ALA A 252 14.54 9.32 -8.50
CA ALA A 252 14.99 8.54 -7.36
C ALA A 252 16.00 7.48 -7.83
N GLN A 253 17.09 7.35 -7.10
CA GLN A 253 18.19 6.45 -7.43
C GLN A 253 18.60 5.67 -6.19
N SER A 254 18.90 4.39 -6.34
CA SER A 254 19.46 3.59 -5.26
C SER A 254 20.43 2.54 -5.78
N GLU A 255 21.48 2.28 -5.00
CA GLU A 255 22.54 1.29 -5.25
C GLU A 255 22.60 0.34 -4.05
N ILE A 256 22.58 -0.96 -4.34
CA ILE A 256 22.74 -2.07 -3.39
C ILE A 256 23.97 -2.87 -3.77
N VAL A 257 24.87 -3.05 -2.81
CA VAL A 257 26.07 -3.88 -2.95
C VAL A 257 26.00 -5.03 -1.97
N TYR A 258 26.22 -6.24 -2.47
CA TYR A 258 26.14 -7.45 -1.65
C TYR A 258 27.48 -7.66 -0.94
N SER A 259 27.44 -8.20 0.28
CA SER A 259 28.63 -8.54 1.06
C SER A 259 29.47 -9.62 0.37
N GLU A 260 28.79 -10.63 -0.17
CA GLU A 260 29.37 -11.70 -0.98
C GLU A 260 28.55 -11.88 -2.27
N ALA A 261 29.10 -12.62 -3.24
CA ALA A 261 28.40 -12.81 -4.51
C ALA A 261 27.27 -13.85 -4.35
N SER A 262 26.05 -13.48 -4.74
CA SER A 262 24.86 -14.34 -4.59
C SER A 262 24.85 -15.51 -5.56
N GLU A 263 24.41 -16.67 -5.08
CA GLU A 263 24.21 -17.89 -5.85
C GLU A 263 22.77 -18.06 -6.40
N LEU A 264 21.95 -16.99 -6.36
CA LEU A 264 20.53 -17.01 -6.71
C LEU A 264 20.24 -17.61 -8.10
N TYR A 265 20.93 -17.17 -9.16
CA TYR A 265 20.67 -17.69 -10.52
C TYR A 265 21.15 -19.13 -10.70
N GLN A 266 22.12 -19.59 -9.90
CA GLN A 266 22.56 -20.98 -9.90
C GLN A 266 21.47 -21.87 -9.30
N ALA A 267 20.88 -21.43 -8.18
CA ALA A 267 19.71 -22.07 -7.57
C ALA A 267 18.50 -22.10 -8.54
N MET A 268 18.13 -20.97 -9.14
CA MET A 268 17.03 -20.91 -10.12
C MET A 268 17.27 -21.82 -11.33
N SER A 269 18.51 -21.95 -11.79
CA SER A 269 18.85 -22.84 -12.91
C SER A 269 18.79 -24.33 -12.58
N ALA A 270 18.81 -24.67 -11.29
CA ALA A 270 18.70 -26.03 -10.81
C ALA A 270 17.25 -26.47 -10.56
N LEU A 271 16.31 -25.52 -10.57
CA LEU A 271 14.90 -25.74 -10.24
C LEU A 271 14.22 -26.62 -11.30
N GLU A 272 13.59 -27.71 -10.85
CA GLU A 272 12.75 -28.58 -11.67
C GLU A 272 11.25 -28.27 -11.45
N GLY A 273 10.39 -28.67 -12.39
CA GLY A 273 8.95 -28.46 -12.25
C GLY A 273 8.38 -29.21 -11.04
N GLY A 274 7.61 -28.50 -10.23
CA GLY A 274 7.07 -28.95 -8.95
C GLY A 274 7.91 -28.56 -7.73
N GLU A 275 9.01 -27.83 -7.93
CA GLU A 275 9.88 -27.33 -6.86
C GLU A 275 9.67 -25.83 -6.63
N ASP A 276 9.99 -25.41 -5.41
CA ASP A 276 9.97 -24.05 -4.93
C ASP A 276 11.37 -23.56 -4.55
N LEU A 277 11.58 -22.25 -4.67
CA LEU A 277 12.79 -21.57 -4.24
C LEU A 277 12.40 -20.28 -3.55
N TYR A 278 12.98 -20.06 -2.38
CA TYR A 278 12.91 -18.83 -1.62
C TYR A 278 14.25 -18.10 -1.67
N TRP A 279 14.19 -16.78 -1.76
CA TRP A 279 15.34 -15.93 -1.64
C TRP A 279 15.04 -14.79 -0.71
N GLY A 280 16.01 -14.42 0.09
CA GLY A 280 16.00 -13.13 0.73
C GLY A 280 17.37 -12.52 0.85
N ILE A 281 17.35 -11.25 1.21
CA ILE A 281 18.53 -10.41 1.31
C ILE A 281 18.35 -9.42 2.46
N GLY A 282 19.41 -9.21 3.24
CA GLY A 282 19.40 -8.33 4.41
C GLY A 282 19.66 -9.07 5.72
N GLU A 283 19.32 -8.46 6.86
CA GLU A 283 19.31 -9.18 8.14
C GLU A 283 18.07 -10.10 8.16
N GLY A 284 18.27 -11.39 7.93
CA GLY A 284 17.20 -12.37 8.10
C GLY A 284 16.75 -12.42 9.55
N GLU A 285 15.49 -12.80 9.80
CA GLU A 285 15.19 -13.42 11.09
C GLU A 285 16.01 -14.70 11.11
N ASP A 286 17.19 -14.66 11.74
CA ASP A 286 18.02 -15.84 11.89
C ASP A 286 17.15 -16.97 12.49
N ASN A 287 16.70 -17.92 11.66
CA ASN A 287 16.11 -19.17 12.13
C ASN A 287 17.24 -20.06 12.68
N TYR A 288 17.96 -19.56 13.69
CA TYR A 288 18.89 -20.36 14.46
C TYR A 288 18.08 -21.45 15.16
N VAL A 289 18.25 -22.69 14.70
CA VAL A 289 17.91 -23.88 15.49
C VAL A 289 18.67 -23.77 16.82
N TYR A 290 17.93 -23.68 17.92
CA TYR A 290 18.49 -23.51 19.25
C TYR A 290 18.90 -24.85 19.83
N TRP A 291 20.22 -25.06 19.96
CA TRP A 291 20.80 -26.29 20.50
C TRP A 291 21.20 -26.15 21.97
N TYR A 292 20.80 -27.13 22.78
CA TYR A 292 21.23 -27.33 24.16
C TYR A 292 22.38 -28.33 24.20
N GLY A 293 23.59 -27.84 24.46
CA GLY A 293 24.77 -28.68 24.70
C GLY A 293 24.80 -29.21 26.14
N MET A 294 25.00 -30.52 26.29
CA MET A 294 25.02 -31.24 27.56
C MET A 294 26.21 -32.20 27.58
N ASP A 295 27.09 -32.10 28.58
CA ASP A 295 28.26 -32.98 28.72
C ASP A 295 27.81 -34.41 29.07
N GLU A 296 28.32 -35.42 28.34
CA GLU A 296 28.07 -36.85 28.59
C GLU A 296 28.53 -37.26 29.99
N ALA A 297 29.53 -36.57 30.56
CA ALA A 297 29.97 -36.84 31.93
C ALA A 297 28.86 -36.56 32.97
N ASP A 298 27.94 -35.66 32.65
CA ASP A 298 26.88 -35.19 33.55
C ASP A 298 25.47 -35.59 33.09
N THR A 299 25.28 -35.98 31.82
CA THR A 299 23.96 -36.20 31.19
C THR A 299 23.99 -37.39 30.23
N ASP A 300 23.06 -38.33 30.40
CA ASP A 300 22.85 -39.46 29.47
C ASP A 300 21.50 -39.31 28.76
N CYS A 301 21.53 -39.26 27.42
CA CYS A 301 20.35 -39.10 26.58
C CYS A 301 20.07 -40.38 25.77
N GLU A 302 18.95 -41.04 26.05
CA GLU A 302 18.52 -42.25 25.34
C GLU A 302 17.24 -42.02 24.53
N TRP A 303 17.17 -42.57 23.31
CA TRP A 303 15.94 -42.54 22.51
C TRP A 303 14.82 -43.39 23.14
N SER A 304 13.70 -42.77 23.47
CA SER A 304 12.56 -43.34 24.19
C SER A 304 11.27 -43.21 23.36
N GLY A 305 11.13 -44.07 22.35
CA GLY A 305 9.91 -44.15 21.53
C GLY A 305 9.88 -43.13 20.40
N TYR A 306 9.63 -41.84 20.72
CA TYR A 306 9.49 -40.73 19.75
C TYR A 306 10.30 -39.47 20.16
N GLU A 307 11.06 -39.54 21.25
CA GLU A 307 11.81 -38.42 21.83
C GLU A 307 13.08 -38.96 22.51
N TYR A 308 14.09 -38.13 22.72
CA TYR A 308 15.24 -38.41 23.59
C TYR A 308 14.92 -38.04 25.04
N GLU A 309 15.16 -38.99 25.95
CA GLU A 309 15.08 -38.81 27.39
C GLU A 309 16.50 -38.57 27.93
N CYS A 310 16.79 -37.35 28.35
CA CYS A 310 18.09 -36.93 28.89
C CYS A 310 18.05 -36.86 30.41
N SER A 311 18.97 -37.56 31.07
CA SER A 311 19.00 -37.65 32.54
C SER A 311 20.38 -37.33 33.11
N ASN A 312 20.43 -36.52 34.19
CA ASN A 312 21.70 -36.16 34.81
C ASN A 312 21.99 -37.04 36.05
N GLU A 313 23.01 -37.90 36.01
CA GLU A 313 23.44 -38.71 37.17
C GLU A 313 24.52 -37.99 37.99
N THR A 314 24.22 -37.57 39.22
CA THR A 314 25.25 -37.03 40.14
C THR A 314 25.75 -38.08 41.15
N GLY A 315 26.90 -38.69 40.86
CA GLY A 315 27.96 -39.16 41.79
C GLY A 315 27.67 -40.26 42.84
N SER A 316 28.55 -41.28 42.91
CA SER A 316 28.61 -42.28 44.01
C SER A 316 29.63 -41.91 45.10
N VAL A 317 29.32 -42.10 46.39
CA VAL A 317 30.24 -41.87 47.54
C VAL A 317 31.04 -43.13 47.88
N ASP A 318 32.38 -43.05 47.93
CA ASP A 318 33.25 -44.17 48.33
C ASP A 318 33.49 -44.20 49.85
N TRP A 319 33.55 -45.42 50.43
CA TRP A 319 33.64 -45.64 51.88
C TRP A 319 34.79 -46.58 52.25
N ASP A 320 35.66 -46.11 53.15
CA ASP A 320 36.70 -46.91 53.78
C ASP A 320 36.23 -47.51 55.11
N THR A 321 36.51 -48.80 55.35
CA THR A 321 36.17 -49.48 56.62
C THR A 321 37.41 -50.05 57.33
N TRP A 322 37.53 -49.77 58.63
CA TRP A 322 38.71 -50.10 59.44
C TRP A 322 38.33 -50.71 60.78
N SER A 323 39.08 -51.70 61.26
CA SER A 323 38.79 -52.33 62.56
C SER A 323 39.28 -51.46 63.72
N ASP A 324 38.43 -51.28 64.74
CA ASP A 324 38.73 -50.50 65.96
C ASP A 324 39.84 -51.10 66.83
N SER A 325 40.24 -52.34 66.54
CA SER A 325 41.34 -53.04 67.21
C SER A 325 42.69 -52.42 66.88
N TYR A 326 42.78 -51.70 65.76
CA TYR A 326 43.99 -51.03 65.29
C TYR A 326 43.75 -49.57 64.89
N PHE A 327 42.51 -49.20 64.57
CA PHE A 327 42.15 -47.89 64.07
C PHE A 327 41.40 -47.08 65.12
N SER A 328 41.73 -45.80 65.26
CA SER A 328 40.99 -44.88 66.13
C SER A 328 40.83 -43.51 65.51
N CYS A 329 39.60 -43.02 65.45
CA CYS A 329 39.28 -41.68 64.93
C CYS A 329 38.88 -40.71 66.03
N SER A 330 39.31 -39.45 65.88
CA SER A 330 38.89 -38.33 66.73
C SER A 330 38.61 -37.09 65.91
N TRP A 331 37.51 -36.40 66.21
CA TRP A 331 37.14 -35.16 65.53
C TRP A 331 38.06 -34.00 65.93
N ILE A 332 38.57 -33.27 64.94
CA ILE A 332 39.35 -32.05 65.14
C ILE A 332 38.51 -30.85 64.70
N SER A 333 37.99 -30.10 65.69
CA SER A 333 37.11 -28.95 65.47
C SER A 333 37.73 -27.81 64.67
N ASP A 334 39.05 -27.64 64.75
CA ASP A 334 39.74 -26.50 64.12
C ASP A 334 39.85 -26.63 62.59
N TYR A 335 39.72 -27.85 62.06
CA TYR A 335 39.77 -28.15 60.62
C TYR A 335 38.50 -28.81 60.10
N SER A 336 37.51 -29.04 60.97
CA SER A 336 36.27 -29.76 60.65
C SER A 336 36.52 -31.10 59.93
N VAL A 337 37.48 -31.90 60.42
CA VAL A 337 37.75 -33.24 59.87
C VAL A 337 37.99 -34.26 60.99
N TRP A 338 37.78 -35.53 60.69
CA TRP A 338 38.16 -36.65 61.55
C TRP A 338 39.63 -37.04 61.32
N ASP A 339 40.43 -36.97 62.37
CA ASP A 339 41.81 -37.47 62.38
C ASP A 339 41.81 -38.92 62.88
N CYS A 340 42.19 -39.82 61.99
CA CYS A 340 42.09 -41.25 62.15
C CYS A 340 43.45 -41.91 62.07
N TYR A 341 43.86 -42.55 63.17
CA TYR A 341 45.16 -43.17 63.30
C TYR A 341 45.07 -44.69 63.20
N ASP A 342 45.84 -45.27 62.26
CA ASP A 342 46.05 -46.71 62.16
C ASP A 342 47.32 -47.12 62.91
N SER A 343 47.15 -47.78 64.05
CA SER A 343 48.26 -48.29 64.87
C SER A 343 48.94 -49.55 64.31
N TYR A 344 48.35 -50.23 63.33
CA TYR A 344 48.94 -51.40 62.67
C TYR A 344 49.99 -50.98 61.63
N TYR A 345 49.67 -49.98 60.80
CA TYR A 345 50.59 -49.44 59.80
C TYR A 345 51.41 -48.23 60.31
N GLY A 346 50.93 -47.56 61.34
CA GLY A 346 51.59 -46.40 61.97
C GLY A 346 51.28 -45.06 61.30
N ASP A 347 50.26 -45.02 60.42
CA ASP A 347 49.88 -43.89 59.58
C ASP A 347 48.63 -43.17 60.12
N ALA A 348 48.47 -41.89 59.76
CA ALA A 348 47.31 -41.07 60.07
C ALA A 348 46.60 -40.62 58.79
N TYR A 349 45.27 -40.69 58.79
CA TYR A 349 44.37 -40.38 57.69
C TYR A 349 43.36 -39.32 58.14
N TYR A 350 42.95 -38.45 57.21
CA TYR A 350 41.94 -37.43 57.47
C TYR A 350 40.73 -37.69 56.59
N TYR A 351 39.56 -37.70 57.22
CA TYR A 351 38.28 -37.92 56.54
C TYR A 351 37.31 -36.80 56.90
N ASN A 352 36.41 -36.48 55.99
CA ASN A 352 35.38 -35.47 56.25
C ASN A 352 34.35 -36.03 57.23
N TYR A 353 34.02 -37.33 57.12
CA TYR A 353 33.15 -38.02 58.06
C TYR A 353 33.73 -39.39 58.47
N CYS A 354 33.65 -39.72 59.76
CA CYS A 354 33.93 -41.05 60.29
C CYS A 354 33.01 -41.38 61.46
N GLU A 355 32.48 -42.61 61.46
CA GLU A 355 31.62 -43.11 62.54
C GLU A 355 32.18 -44.42 63.14
N HIS A 356 32.12 -44.55 64.47
CA HIS A 356 32.49 -45.79 65.18
C HIS A 356 31.28 -46.65 65.50
N TYR A 357 31.29 -47.88 65.02
CA TYR A 357 30.26 -48.87 65.32
C TYR A 357 30.68 -49.74 66.50
N ASN A 358 30.15 -49.39 67.67
CA ASN A 358 30.44 -50.07 68.94
C ASN A 358 30.05 -51.56 68.98
N THR A 359 29.15 -52.02 68.11
CA THR A 359 28.63 -53.39 68.10
C THR A 359 29.43 -54.34 67.20
N SER A 360 29.96 -53.85 66.08
CA SER A 360 30.81 -54.61 65.14
C SER A 360 32.31 -54.43 65.41
N GLY A 361 32.70 -53.32 66.05
CA GLY A 361 34.08 -52.99 66.33
C GLY A 361 34.85 -52.43 65.11
N TYR A 362 34.17 -51.63 64.29
CA TYR A 362 34.75 -51.00 63.09
C TYR A 362 34.44 -49.50 63.02
N TYR A 363 35.26 -48.78 62.28
CA TYR A 363 35.03 -47.41 61.81
C TYR A 363 34.70 -47.45 60.31
N ALA A 364 33.71 -46.66 59.87
CA ALA A 364 33.50 -46.34 58.45
C ALA A 364 33.76 -44.85 58.23
N CYS A 365 34.49 -44.53 57.16
CA CYS A 365 35.03 -43.21 56.91
C CYS A 365 34.95 -42.86 55.41
N THR A 366 34.67 -41.59 55.09
CA THR A 366 34.67 -41.09 53.70
C THR A 366 35.21 -39.67 53.60
N SER A 367 35.87 -39.38 52.46
CA SER A 367 36.32 -38.06 52.05
C SER A 367 35.38 -37.39 51.05
N ASP A 368 34.44 -38.12 50.47
CA ASP A 368 33.73 -37.71 49.25
C ASP A 368 32.51 -36.84 49.55
N THR A 369 32.45 -36.29 50.75
CA THR A 369 31.34 -35.47 51.24
C THR A 369 31.84 -34.13 51.75
N ASP A 370 31.16 -33.04 51.41
CA ASP A 370 31.45 -31.72 51.98
C ASP A 370 30.81 -31.57 53.38
N ASN A 371 31.52 -30.92 54.31
CA ASN A 371 31.13 -30.75 55.72
C ASN A 371 29.96 -29.76 55.94
N THR A 372 28.85 -29.95 55.23
CA THR A 372 27.63 -29.15 55.38
C THR A 372 26.66 -29.82 56.35
N TRP A 373 25.94 -29.00 57.11
CA TRP A 373 25.07 -29.43 58.20
C TRP A 373 23.82 -30.17 57.69
N GLU A 374 23.53 -30.05 56.40
CA GLU A 374 22.39 -30.70 55.74
C GLU A 374 22.64 -32.20 55.49
N MET A 375 23.89 -32.64 55.39
CA MET A 375 24.24 -34.07 55.23
C MET A 375 24.44 -34.83 56.57
N GLU A 376 24.75 -34.12 57.66
CA GLU A 376 24.87 -34.71 59.01
C GLU A 376 23.52 -35.29 59.53
N TYR A 377 22.40 -34.76 59.02
CA TYR A 377 21.05 -35.25 59.30
C TYR A 377 20.72 -36.56 58.56
N TYR A 378 21.22 -36.75 57.33
CA TYR A 378 20.96 -37.94 56.51
C TYR A 378 21.85 -39.14 56.89
N LEU A 379 23.09 -38.91 57.33
CA LEU A 379 24.00 -39.97 57.79
C LEU A 379 23.59 -40.59 59.13
N TYR A 380 22.81 -39.87 59.95
CA TYR A 380 22.28 -40.39 61.22
C TYR A 380 21.18 -41.45 61.04
N GLU A 381 20.52 -41.49 59.88
CA GLU A 381 19.45 -42.46 59.57
C GLU A 381 19.95 -43.70 58.81
N THR A 382 21.17 -43.68 58.26
CA THR A 382 21.79 -44.81 57.53
C THR A 382 22.77 -45.58 58.42
N ASN A 383 22.33 -46.70 59.00
CA ASN A 383 23.12 -47.48 59.96
C ASN A 383 23.75 -48.72 59.28
N TYR A 384 25.07 -48.81 59.22
CA TYR A 384 25.78 -49.91 58.56
C TYR A 384 25.45 -51.32 59.13
N GLU A 385 24.92 -51.43 60.35
CA GLU A 385 24.61 -52.72 60.98
C GLU A 385 23.24 -53.35 60.65
N ASP A 386 22.28 -52.63 60.05
CA ASP A 386 21.01 -53.24 59.63
C ASP A 386 21.01 -53.73 58.17
N GLY A 387 22.10 -53.49 57.44
CA GLY A 387 22.26 -53.87 56.05
C GLY A 387 21.67 -52.87 55.05
N THR A 388 21.20 -51.69 55.48
CA THR A 388 20.96 -50.55 54.59
C THR A 388 22.25 -49.77 54.39
N ASN A 389 23.19 -50.35 53.65
CA ASN A 389 24.06 -49.47 52.86
C ASN A 389 23.13 -48.79 51.84
N PRO A 390 23.22 -47.49 51.53
CA PRO A 390 22.81 -47.04 50.22
C PRO A 390 23.90 -47.50 49.24
N PRO A 391 23.65 -48.46 48.33
CA PRO A 391 24.57 -48.65 47.20
C PRO A 391 24.37 -47.53 46.16
N TYR A 392 23.34 -46.71 46.31
CA TYR A 392 22.97 -45.60 45.44
C TYR A 392 22.20 -44.59 46.29
N ALA A 393 22.90 -43.64 46.89
CA ALA A 393 22.22 -42.46 47.42
C ALA A 393 21.98 -41.53 46.20
N ASN A 394 20.94 -41.83 45.42
CA ASN A 394 20.49 -41.00 44.31
C ASN A 394 20.22 -39.58 44.81
N VAL A 395 21.15 -38.68 44.52
CA VAL A 395 20.87 -37.26 44.42
C VAL A 395 20.02 -37.09 43.15
N TYR A 396 18.92 -36.33 43.23
CA TYR A 396 17.86 -36.24 42.22
C TYR A 396 18.39 -36.14 40.77
N ALA A 397 18.05 -37.11 39.91
CA ALA A 397 18.20 -36.97 38.46
C ALA A 397 17.10 -36.05 37.94
N ILE A 398 17.48 -34.95 37.28
CA ILE A 398 16.57 -34.16 36.45
C ILE A 398 16.46 -34.92 35.12
N ILE A 399 15.23 -35.10 34.63
CA ILE A 399 14.95 -35.76 33.35
C ILE A 399 14.28 -34.73 32.46
N ASP A 400 14.95 -34.40 31.35
CA ASP A 400 14.45 -33.51 30.30
C ASP A 400 14.20 -34.33 29.03
N TYR A 401 13.21 -33.90 28.24
CA TYR A 401 12.80 -34.61 27.03
C TYR A 401 13.00 -33.70 25.82
N TYR A 402 13.67 -34.20 24.80
CA TYR A 402 13.95 -33.47 23.58
C TYR A 402 13.45 -34.25 22.37
N PRO A 403 12.81 -33.60 21.40
CA PRO A 403 12.46 -34.26 20.14
C PRO A 403 13.67 -34.86 19.41
N TYR A 404 14.84 -34.22 19.51
CA TYR A 404 16.06 -34.70 18.88
C TYR A 404 17.31 -34.37 19.68
N CYS A 405 18.27 -35.30 19.71
CA CYS A 405 19.60 -35.16 20.29
C CYS A 405 20.66 -35.87 19.44
N GLU A 406 21.81 -35.24 19.30
CA GLU A 406 23.01 -35.81 18.67
C GLU A 406 24.13 -35.96 19.68
N TYR A 407 24.86 -37.08 19.63
CA TYR A 407 26.02 -37.32 20.48
C TYR A 407 27.32 -37.21 19.68
N TYR A 408 28.24 -36.39 20.19
CA TYR A 408 29.54 -36.15 19.56
C TYR A 408 30.67 -36.78 20.37
N ASP A 409 31.11 -37.96 19.96
CA ASP A 409 32.28 -38.70 20.52
C ASP A 409 33.57 -37.84 20.59
N SER A 410 33.73 -36.86 19.70
CA SER A 410 34.91 -36.00 19.59
C SER A 410 35.07 -35.05 20.78
N ILE A 411 33.96 -34.58 21.33
CA ILE A 411 33.88 -33.60 22.41
C ILE A 411 33.19 -34.13 23.67
N GLY A 412 32.53 -35.28 23.58
CA GLY A 412 31.84 -35.94 24.70
C GLY A 412 30.57 -35.21 25.13
N GLU A 413 29.83 -34.65 24.19
CA GLU A 413 28.63 -33.85 24.47
C GLU A 413 27.43 -34.33 23.64
N TYR A 414 26.23 -34.24 24.24
CA TYR A 414 24.94 -34.33 23.57
C TYR A 414 24.46 -32.92 23.20
N HIS A 415 24.02 -32.71 21.96
CA HIS A 415 23.36 -31.50 21.51
C HIS A 415 21.90 -31.80 21.20
N CYS A 416 20.97 -31.17 21.90
CA CYS A 416 19.54 -31.44 21.78
C CYS A 416 18.73 -30.19 21.42
N THR A 417 17.61 -30.32 20.71
CA THR A 417 16.75 -29.17 20.32
C THR A 417 15.27 -29.53 20.35
N TYR A 418 14.40 -28.51 20.54
CA TYR A 418 12.94 -28.60 20.47
C TYR A 418 12.38 -28.23 19.09
N ASP A 419 13.19 -27.64 18.22
CA ASP A 419 12.69 -26.90 17.04
C ASP A 419 12.22 -27.83 15.91
N PHE A 420 12.62 -29.10 15.92
CA PHE A 420 12.19 -30.09 14.92
C PHE A 420 10.81 -30.72 15.19
N GLY A 421 10.15 -30.37 16.31
CA GLY A 421 8.83 -30.90 16.66
C GLY A 421 8.82 -32.40 17.00
N TRP A 422 7.69 -32.93 17.47
CA TRP A 422 7.59 -34.26 18.11
C TRP A 422 7.03 -35.37 17.20
N GLU A 423 7.15 -35.24 15.87
CA GLU A 423 6.53 -36.15 14.90
C GLU A 423 7.43 -37.30 14.46
N SER A 424 6.82 -38.46 14.13
CA SER A 424 7.54 -39.69 13.78
C SER A 424 8.15 -39.71 12.38
N ASP A 425 7.76 -38.76 11.51
CA ASP A 425 8.16 -38.75 10.10
C ASP A 425 9.60 -38.24 9.91
N TYR A 426 10.17 -37.61 10.94
CA TYR A 426 11.56 -37.15 11.04
C TYR A 426 12.59 -38.30 11.08
N GLU A 427 12.20 -39.54 11.39
CA GLU A 427 13.15 -40.68 11.34
C GLU A 427 13.81 -40.87 9.94
N ASN A 428 13.26 -40.27 8.88
CA ASN A 428 13.84 -40.29 7.54
C ASN A 428 14.92 -39.22 7.27
N SER A 429 15.02 -38.15 8.08
CA SER A 429 15.99 -37.04 7.88
C SER A 429 17.30 -37.19 8.68
N LEU A 430 17.39 -38.20 9.57
CA LEU A 430 18.51 -38.48 10.49
C LEU A 430 19.91 -38.67 9.86
N GLY A 431 20.03 -38.65 8.53
CA GLY A 431 21.32 -38.73 7.85
C GLY A 431 21.94 -37.38 7.47
N TRP A 432 21.21 -36.28 7.68
CA TRP A 432 21.51 -34.94 7.15
C TRP A 432 21.39 -33.86 8.24
N THR A 433 21.05 -34.21 9.47
CA THR A 433 20.89 -33.26 10.59
C THR A 433 22.15 -33.32 11.44
N HIS A 434 22.95 -32.26 11.45
CA HIS A 434 24.17 -32.19 12.26
C HIS A 434 24.44 -30.78 12.82
N TYR A 435 24.52 -30.67 14.14
CA TYR A 435 24.94 -29.44 14.84
C TYR A 435 26.30 -28.89 14.38
N GLU A 436 27.30 -29.75 14.14
CA GLU A 436 28.67 -29.29 13.80
C GLU A 436 28.87 -28.87 12.34
N ASP A 437 28.00 -29.26 11.41
CA ASP A 437 28.16 -28.93 9.98
C ASP A 437 27.11 -27.97 9.40
N GLY A 438 26.10 -27.60 10.20
CA GLY A 438 25.08 -26.62 9.84
C GLY A 438 24.02 -27.13 8.85
N THR A 439 24.01 -28.41 8.50
CA THR A 439 23.16 -28.95 7.41
C THR A 439 21.70 -29.25 7.82
N SER A 440 21.17 -28.53 8.81
CA SER A 440 19.80 -28.71 9.28
C SER A 440 18.78 -28.69 8.12
N PRO A 441 17.82 -29.63 8.01
CA PRO A 441 16.89 -29.76 6.89
C PRO A 441 15.86 -28.63 6.71
N MET A 442 16.09 -27.45 7.28
CA MET A 442 15.30 -26.26 6.93
C MET A 442 15.91 -25.49 5.74
N ASP A 443 16.98 -26.02 5.13
CA ASP A 443 17.77 -25.36 4.08
C ASP A 443 17.51 -25.92 2.67
N ASP A 444 16.46 -26.73 2.45
CA ASP A 444 16.10 -27.17 1.11
C ASP A 444 15.30 -26.10 0.37
N GLY A 445 16.02 -25.16 -0.26
CA GLY A 445 15.45 -24.20 -1.21
C GLY A 445 15.43 -22.74 -0.76
N GLU A 446 16.21 -22.36 0.25
CA GLU A 446 16.35 -20.95 0.66
C GLU A 446 17.75 -20.42 0.30
N ILE A 447 17.81 -19.24 -0.32
CA ILE A 447 19.05 -18.50 -0.59
C ILE A 447 18.99 -17.19 0.20
N TRP A 448 19.90 -16.98 1.13
CA TRP A 448 19.97 -15.74 1.91
C TRP A 448 21.26 -14.96 1.63
N ASP A 449 21.12 -13.72 1.18
CA ASP A 449 22.23 -12.81 0.89
C ASP A 449 22.37 -11.70 1.94
N GLU A 450 23.60 -11.23 2.17
CA GLU A 450 23.86 -10.08 3.03
C GLU A 450 24.14 -8.82 2.21
N VAL A 451 23.72 -7.67 2.73
CA VAL A 451 23.93 -6.35 2.13
C VAL A 451 25.11 -5.67 2.81
N GLU A 452 26.11 -5.27 2.02
CA GLU A 452 27.24 -4.46 2.52
C GLU A 452 26.85 -2.98 2.59
N SER A 453 26.14 -2.50 1.57
CA SER A 453 25.68 -1.11 1.52
C SER A 453 24.40 -0.98 0.72
N HIS A 454 23.48 -0.16 1.22
CA HIS A 454 22.28 0.25 0.54
C HIS A 454 22.14 1.77 0.70
N THR A 455 22.29 2.48 -0.41
CA THR A 455 22.25 3.93 -0.42
C THR A 455 21.33 4.44 -1.52
N GLY A 456 20.73 5.59 -1.32
CA GLY A 456 19.91 6.20 -2.35
C GLY A 456 19.62 7.68 -2.12
N THR A 457 19.04 8.29 -3.14
CA THR A 457 18.60 9.68 -3.14
C THR A 457 17.28 9.79 -3.87
N PHE A 458 16.45 10.75 -3.48
CA PHE A 458 15.17 11.02 -4.12
C PHE A 458 14.91 12.53 -4.20
N ALA A 459 14.08 12.92 -5.16
CA ALA A 459 13.48 14.23 -5.29
C ALA A 459 12.02 14.07 -5.71
N THR A 460 11.12 14.75 -5.01
CA THR A 460 9.68 14.64 -5.20
C THR A 460 9.02 16.01 -5.24
N THR A 461 7.88 16.08 -5.92
CA THR A 461 6.98 17.22 -5.92
C THR A 461 5.58 16.74 -5.55
N THR A 462 4.85 17.52 -4.77
CA THR A 462 3.45 17.25 -4.42
C THR A 462 2.67 18.54 -4.55
N GLY A 463 1.53 18.49 -5.22
CA GLY A 463 0.64 19.61 -5.39
C GLY A 463 -0.80 19.21 -5.17
N PHE A 464 -1.60 20.21 -4.81
CA PHE A 464 -3.05 20.09 -4.85
C PHE A 464 -3.68 21.42 -5.24
N ASP A 465 -4.87 21.31 -5.79
CA ASP A 465 -5.78 22.42 -6.02
C ASP A 465 -7.21 22.00 -5.62
N PHE A 466 -7.96 22.97 -5.14
CA PHE A 466 -9.34 22.83 -4.76
C PHE A 466 -10.06 24.15 -5.03
N GLU A 467 -11.19 24.08 -5.71
CA GLU A 467 -12.09 25.21 -5.94
C GLU A 467 -13.52 24.80 -5.63
N LEU A 468 -14.27 25.68 -4.96
CA LEU A 468 -15.71 25.57 -4.75
C LEU A 468 -16.30 26.97 -4.90
N THR A 469 -17.16 27.17 -5.90
CA THR A 469 -17.77 28.48 -6.16
C THR A 469 -19.26 28.37 -6.45
N GLY A 470 -19.96 29.50 -6.33
CA GLY A 470 -21.33 29.64 -6.82
C GLY A 470 -22.40 29.00 -5.92
N LEU A 471 -22.05 28.71 -4.67
CA LEU A 471 -23.04 28.41 -3.63
C LEU A 471 -24.02 29.59 -3.44
N PRO A 472 -25.32 29.33 -3.19
CA PRO A 472 -26.35 30.37 -3.05
C PRO A 472 -26.27 31.08 -1.68
N ALA A 473 -25.13 31.69 -1.38
CA ALA A 473 -24.84 32.34 -0.10
C ALA A 473 -25.85 33.47 0.22
N GLN A 474 -26.28 34.24 -0.79
CA GLN A 474 -27.30 35.29 -0.65
C GLN A 474 -28.64 34.77 -0.14
N GLU A 475 -29.05 33.61 -0.62
CA GLU A 475 -30.31 32.99 -0.24
C GLU A 475 -30.26 32.42 1.18
N MET A 476 -29.05 32.12 1.67
CA MET A 476 -28.80 31.71 3.06
C MET A 476 -28.52 32.90 4.00
N GLY A 477 -28.71 34.13 3.52
CA GLY A 477 -28.55 35.35 4.30
C GLY A 477 -27.12 35.90 4.35
N PHE A 478 -26.19 35.38 3.54
CA PHE A 478 -24.79 35.83 3.47
C PHE A 478 -24.52 36.71 2.24
N PRO A 479 -23.40 37.47 2.20
CA PRO A 479 -23.00 38.18 0.97
C PRO A 479 -22.74 37.22 -0.22
N GLU A 480 -22.84 37.73 -1.45
CA GLU A 480 -22.45 36.99 -2.67
C GLU A 480 -21.01 36.46 -2.55
N GLY A 481 -20.79 35.22 -2.97
CA GLY A 481 -19.46 34.59 -2.96
C GLY A 481 -18.85 34.44 -1.57
N LYS A 482 -19.63 34.60 -0.48
CA LYS A 482 -19.11 34.45 0.89
C LYS A 482 -18.54 33.06 1.17
N TRP A 483 -18.98 32.05 0.42
CA TRP A 483 -18.53 30.66 0.52
C TRP A 483 -17.76 30.19 -0.71
N ASP A 484 -17.36 31.12 -1.59
CA ASP A 484 -16.45 30.79 -2.67
C ASP A 484 -15.07 30.56 -2.04
N VAL A 485 -14.54 29.36 -2.25
CA VAL A 485 -13.30 28.89 -1.64
C VAL A 485 -12.38 28.38 -2.74
N SER A 486 -11.13 28.81 -2.71
CA SER A 486 -10.08 28.26 -3.56
C SER A 486 -8.82 28.06 -2.72
N ALA A 487 -8.24 26.89 -2.78
CA ALA A 487 -6.99 26.54 -2.14
C ALA A 487 -6.09 25.85 -3.16
N SER A 488 -4.83 26.25 -3.22
CA SER A 488 -3.84 25.54 -4.04
C SER A 488 -2.47 25.72 -3.41
N ASP A 489 -1.73 24.64 -3.27
CA ASP A 489 -0.35 24.71 -2.82
C ASP A 489 0.50 23.63 -3.49
N SER A 490 1.81 23.83 -3.51
CA SER A 490 2.78 22.88 -4.05
C SER A 490 4.06 22.90 -3.22
N THR A 491 4.58 21.73 -2.90
CA THR A 491 5.84 21.58 -2.17
C THR A 491 6.78 20.63 -2.90
N THR A 492 8.07 20.75 -2.61
CA THR A 492 9.09 19.83 -3.11
C THR A 492 9.95 19.33 -1.96
N ASP A 493 10.37 18.08 -2.06
CA ASP A 493 11.28 17.46 -1.09
C ASP A 493 12.42 16.74 -1.82
N ALA A 494 13.57 16.68 -1.16
CA ALA A 494 14.73 15.96 -1.68
C ALA A 494 15.63 15.48 -0.55
N GLY A 495 15.97 14.20 -0.59
CA GLY A 495 16.69 13.54 0.47
C GLY A 495 17.64 12.45 -0.02
N GLY A 496 18.28 11.81 0.94
CA GLY A 496 19.06 10.59 0.70
C GLY A 496 19.11 9.74 1.96
N PHE A 497 19.31 8.45 1.76
CA PHE A 497 19.32 7.43 2.80
C PHE A 497 20.53 6.51 2.67
N ASP A 498 20.91 5.93 3.80
CA ASP A 498 21.97 4.93 3.98
C ASP A 498 21.48 4.05 5.14
N GLU A 499 20.67 3.05 4.80
CA GLU A 499 19.81 2.30 5.71
C GLU A 499 19.86 0.82 5.35
N ASP A 500 19.46 -0.04 6.30
CA ASP A 500 19.39 -1.48 6.05
C ASP A 500 18.38 -1.80 4.94
N TYR A 501 18.71 -2.79 4.11
CA TYR A 501 17.83 -3.29 3.06
C TYR A 501 17.42 -4.73 3.37
N GLY A 502 16.12 -4.99 3.26
CA GLY A 502 15.51 -6.29 3.47
C GLY A 502 14.56 -6.60 2.32
N CYS A 503 14.65 -7.79 1.74
CA CYS A 503 13.72 -8.27 0.73
C CYS A 503 13.62 -9.78 0.78
N GLU A 504 12.43 -10.31 0.52
CA GLU A 504 12.17 -11.74 0.46
C GLU A 504 11.23 -12.02 -0.71
N MET A 505 11.61 -12.95 -1.58
CA MET A 505 10.86 -13.37 -2.77
C MET A 505 10.86 -14.89 -2.88
N GLY A 506 9.99 -15.41 -3.73
CA GLY A 506 9.99 -16.83 -4.04
C GLY A 506 9.44 -17.13 -5.42
N ILE A 507 9.70 -18.35 -5.87
CA ILE A 507 9.14 -18.95 -7.08
C ILE A 507 8.63 -20.34 -6.74
N GLU A 508 7.40 -20.61 -7.13
CA GLU A 508 6.89 -21.98 -7.26
C GLU A 508 6.82 -22.31 -8.75
N LEU A 509 7.64 -23.27 -9.20
CA LEU A 509 7.66 -23.69 -10.60
C LEU A 509 6.70 -24.87 -10.78
N PHE A 510 5.78 -24.77 -11.73
CA PHE A 510 4.79 -25.82 -11.94
C PHE A 510 5.35 -27.02 -12.71
N GLU A 511 4.77 -28.21 -12.47
CA GLU A 511 5.07 -29.39 -13.29
C GLU A 511 4.56 -29.22 -14.72
N GLY A 512 5.46 -29.33 -15.70
CA GLY A 512 5.13 -29.34 -17.12
C GLY A 512 5.63 -28.11 -17.87
N THR A 513 5.67 -28.22 -19.20
CA THR A 513 6.09 -27.14 -20.08
C THR A 513 4.99 -26.80 -21.07
N GLN A 514 4.97 -25.55 -21.54
CA GLN A 514 4.14 -25.09 -22.63
C GLN A 514 5.01 -24.41 -23.70
N MET A 515 4.57 -24.44 -24.94
CA MET A 515 5.18 -23.66 -26.01
C MET A 515 4.42 -22.36 -26.19
N ILE A 516 5.13 -21.25 -26.11
CA ILE A 516 4.59 -19.92 -26.44
C ILE A 516 5.19 -19.41 -27.75
N THR A 517 4.46 -18.52 -28.41
CA THR A 517 4.92 -17.86 -29.64
C THR A 517 5.37 -16.44 -29.33
N SER A 518 6.63 -16.13 -29.63
CA SER A 518 7.19 -14.76 -29.60
C SER A 518 8.04 -14.54 -30.85
N ASP A 519 7.86 -13.40 -31.53
CA ASP A 519 8.52 -13.08 -32.82
C ASP A 519 8.37 -14.14 -33.93
N GLY A 520 7.31 -14.96 -33.85
CA GLY A 520 7.09 -16.09 -34.75
C GLY A 520 8.02 -17.29 -34.51
N GLU A 521 8.83 -17.23 -33.46
CA GLU A 521 9.58 -18.36 -32.90
C GLU A 521 8.79 -19.00 -31.74
N GLN A 522 9.14 -20.24 -31.41
CA GLN A 522 8.49 -21.02 -30.37
C GLN A 522 9.46 -21.17 -29.20
N ILE A 523 9.04 -20.75 -28.02
CA ILE A 523 9.84 -20.80 -26.78
C ILE A 523 9.18 -21.81 -25.84
N GLU A 524 9.97 -22.74 -25.30
CA GLU A 524 9.48 -23.68 -24.28
C GLU A 524 9.62 -23.00 -22.91
N VAL A 525 8.50 -22.87 -22.20
CA VAL A 525 8.43 -22.19 -20.90
C VAL A 525 7.74 -23.05 -19.87
N MET A 526 8.06 -22.80 -18.60
CA MET A 526 7.30 -23.31 -17.46
C MET A 526 6.42 -22.22 -16.87
N GLN A 527 5.33 -22.62 -16.24
CA GLN A 527 4.51 -21.69 -15.46
C GLN A 527 5.13 -21.54 -14.08
N ALA A 528 5.06 -20.34 -13.53
CA ALA A 528 5.57 -20.01 -12.22
C ALA A 528 4.62 -19.07 -11.48
N TYR A 529 4.50 -19.25 -10.16
CA TYR A 529 4.07 -18.18 -9.28
C TYR A 529 5.31 -17.45 -8.78
N THR A 530 5.53 -16.25 -9.30
CA THR A 530 6.63 -15.36 -8.91
C THR A 530 6.35 -13.94 -9.43
N SER A 531 7.28 -13.01 -9.23
CA SER A 531 7.19 -11.67 -9.83
C SER A 531 7.48 -11.70 -11.34
N PRO A 532 6.75 -10.92 -12.17
CA PRO A 532 7.09 -10.76 -13.58
C PRO A 532 8.37 -9.94 -13.79
N LEU A 533 8.86 -9.27 -12.74
CA LEU A 533 10.13 -8.54 -12.71
C LEU A 533 11.20 -9.38 -12.00
N PRO A 534 12.50 -9.13 -12.25
CA PRO A 534 13.57 -9.67 -11.41
C PRO A 534 13.30 -9.40 -9.92
N TRP A 535 13.67 -10.35 -9.06
CA TRP A 535 13.40 -10.26 -7.62
C TRP A 535 14.02 -9.03 -6.97
N GLY A 536 15.26 -8.71 -7.32
CA GLY A 536 15.93 -7.49 -6.88
C GLY A 536 15.15 -6.24 -7.28
N MET A 537 14.74 -6.12 -8.56
CA MET A 537 13.95 -4.98 -9.04
C MET A 537 12.64 -4.80 -8.29
N THR A 538 11.89 -5.89 -8.08
CA THR A 538 10.56 -5.88 -7.45
C THR A 538 10.62 -5.21 -6.07
N CYS A 539 11.58 -5.63 -5.24
CA CYS A 539 11.78 -5.05 -3.92
C CYS A 539 12.45 -3.68 -3.96
N HIS A 540 13.42 -3.48 -4.85
CA HIS A 540 14.21 -2.25 -4.89
C HIS A 540 13.38 -1.05 -5.33
N VAL A 541 12.50 -1.21 -6.32
CA VAL A 541 11.53 -0.19 -6.74
C VAL A 541 10.57 0.13 -5.60
N ALA A 542 10.02 -0.89 -4.92
CA ALA A 542 9.09 -0.68 -3.80
C ALA A 542 9.76 0.04 -2.62
N ASN A 543 10.99 -0.33 -2.29
CA ASN A 543 11.78 0.29 -1.24
C ASN A 543 12.13 1.75 -1.58
N LEU A 544 12.56 2.01 -2.81
CA LEU A 544 12.89 3.36 -3.25
C LEU A 544 11.66 4.28 -3.29
N PHE A 545 10.51 3.74 -3.75
CA PHE A 545 9.24 4.45 -3.67
C PHE A 545 8.85 4.76 -2.22
N TYR A 546 9.04 3.84 -1.29
CA TYR A 546 8.77 4.08 0.14
C TYR A 546 9.59 5.27 0.68
N TYR A 547 10.89 5.35 0.39
CA TYR A 547 11.70 6.48 0.83
C TYR A 547 11.31 7.80 0.15
N ALA A 548 11.01 7.77 -1.16
CA ALA A 548 10.55 8.95 -1.88
C ALA A 548 9.20 9.46 -1.37
N PHE A 549 8.29 8.54 -1.02
CA PHE A 549 6.96 8.86 -0.51
C PHE A 549 6.98 9.36 0.93
N MET A 550 7.76 8.72 1.81
CA MET A 550 7.93 9.16 3.19
C MET A 550 8.61 10.53 3.29
N GLY A 551 9.50 10.84 2.34
CA GLY A 551 10.22 12.10 2.32
C GLY A 551 11.21 12.26 3.47
N THR A 552 11.69 13.49 3.66
CA THR A 552 12.51 13.89 4.79
C THR A 552 11.65 14.19 6.02
N GLU A 553 12.23 14.12 7.23
CA GLU A 553 11.48 14.37 8.49
C GLU A 553 10.80 15.76 8.55
N ASP A 554 11.27 16.72 7.76
CA ASP A 554 10.77 18.10 7.70
C ASP A 554 9.87 18.36 6.47
N ALA A 555 9.57 17.34 5.65
CA ALA A 555 8.72 17.48 4.48
C ALA A 555 7.27 17.79 4.88
N ALA A 556 6.67 18.78 4.22
CA ALA A 556 5.25 19.08 4.40
C ALA A 556 4.41 17.95 3.78
N THR A 557 3.47 17.41 4.54
CA THR A 557 2.52 16.42 4.04
C THR A 557 1.38 17.10 3.28
N LEU A 558 0.64 16.34 2.46
CA LEU A 558 -0.60 16.84 1.84
C LEU A 558 -1.60 17.33 2.91
N GLU A 559 -1.65 16.69 4.07
CA GLU A 559 -2.48 17.16 5.19
C GLU A 559 -2.00 18.52 5.70
N ASP A 560 -0.69 18.72 5.88
CA ASP A 560 -0.14 20.01 6.30
C ASP A 560 -0.46 21.10 5.27
N MET A 561 -0.32 20.81 3.98
CA MET A 561 -0.62 21.75 2.90
C MET A 561 -2.11 22.13 2.85
N ILE A 562 -2.99 21.13 3.02
CA ILE A 562 -4.45 21.36 3.08
C ILE A 562 -4.78 22.17 4.34
N VAL A 563 -4.25 21.82 5.51
CA VAL A 563 -4.51 22.55 6.75
C VAL A 563 -4.01 23.98 6.65
N ASP A 564 -2.77 24.22 6.22
CA ASP A 564 -2.21 25.56 6.04
C ASP A 564 -3.06 26.41 5.07
N SER A 565 -3.53 25.80 3.97
CA SER A 565 -4.38 26.50 3.00
C SER A 565 -5.82 26.70 3.48
N THR A 566 -6.35 25.78 4.28
CA THR A 566 -7.74 25.82 4.78
C THR A 566 -7.91 26.53 6.12
N GLU A 567 -6.84 26.75 6.91
CA GLU A 567 -6.88 27.58 8.10
C GLU A 567 -7.26 29.02 7.75
N GLU A 568 -6.70 29.59 6.67
CA GLU A 568 -7.10 30.91 6.18
C GLU A 568 -8.59 30.94 5.78
N ILE A 569 -9.10 29.86 5.20
CA ILE A 569 -10.51 29.72 4.81
C ILE A 569 -11.40 29.58 6.05
N ALA A 570 -11.02 28.72 7.00
CA ALA A 570 -11.75 28.48 8.25
C ALA A 570 -11.84 29.75 9.11
N GLU A 571 -10.78 30.55 9.19
CA GLU A 571 -10.82 31.86 9.87
C GLU A 571 -11.80 32.83 9.20
N THR A 572 -12.02 32.74 7.89
CA THR A 572 -13.02 33.58 7.20
C THR A 572 -14.46 33.08 7.33
N LEU A 573 -14.65 31.80 7.68
CA LEU A 573 -15.95 31.13 7.82
C LEU A 573 -16.42 31.03 9.27
N ASP A 574 -15.52 30.78 10.23
CA ASP A 574 -15.80 30.66 11.66
C ASP A 574 -15.75 32.05 12.33
N GLY A 575 -16.86 32.79 12.21
CA GLY A 575 -17.04 34.11 12.81
C GLY A 575 -17.13 34.11 14.35
N ASN A 576 -16.30 33.34 15.05
CA ASN A 576 -16.19 33.37 16.51
C ASN A 576 -15.51 34.67 16.95
N GLY A 577 -16.34 35.66 17.32
CA GLY A 577 -15.95 37.02 17.65
C GLY A 577 -15.29 37.20 19.02
N ASP A 578 -14.42 36.28 19.45
CA ASP A 578 -13.70 36.43 20.72
C ASP A 578 -12.44 37.28 20.53
N SER A 579 -12.20 38.24 21.42
CA SER A 579 -11.09 39.19 21.25
C SER A 579 -10.54 39.68 22.58
N TYR A 580 -9.21 39.81 22.67
CA TYR A 580 -8.50 40.21 23.89
C TYR A 580 -7.52 41.35 23.60
N GLU A 581 -7.49 42.35 24.48
CA GLU A 581 -6.46 43.39 24.44
C GLU A 581 -6.12 43.88 25.86
N SER A 582 -4.88 44.35 26.05
CA SER A 582 -4.39 44.83 27.36
C SER A 582 -3.53 46.10 27.27
N SER A 583 -3.51 46.86 28.35
CA SER A 583 -2.77 48.12 28.50
C SER A 583 -1.97 48.13 29.82
N ASP A 584 -1.49 49.31 30.25
CA ASP A 584 -0.63 49.43 31.43
C ASP A 584 -1.35 49.09 32.75
N GLN A 585 -2.66 49.34 32.83
CA GLN A 585 -3.48 49.22 34.04
C GLN A 585 -4.85 48.57 33.79
N MET A 586 -5.11 48.04 32.59
CA MET A 586 -6.39 47.42 32.24
C MET A 586 -6.23 46.32 31.18
N ASP A 587 -7.10 45.32 31.21
CA ASP A 587 -7.32 44.35 30.13
C ASP A 587 -8.81 44.22 29.84
N MET A 588 -9.11 43.77 28.62
CA MET A 588 -10.46 43.48 28.15
C MET A 588 -10.46 42.19 27.34
N GLU A 589 -11.42 41.31 27.65
CA GLU A 589 -11.81 40.18 26.80
C GLU A 589 -13.26 40.41 26.36
N VAL A 590 -13.57 40.18 25.10
CA VAL A 590 -14.92 40.25 24.54
C VAL A 590 -15.23 38.88 23.97
N TYR A 591 -16.39 38.33 24.32
CA TYR A 591 -16.92 37.06 23.81
C TYR A 591 -18.26 37.32 23.14
N VAL A 592 -18.45 36.85 21.91
CA VAL A 592 -19.68 37.06 21.15
C VAL A 592 -20.52 35.78 21.16
N HIS A 593 -21.59 35.74 21.95
CA HIS A 593 -22.55 34.62 21.96
C HIS A 593 -23.76 34.87 21.03
N GLY A 594 -23.93 36.11 20.55
CA GLY A 594 -25.00 36.55 19.64
C GLY A 594 -25.22 38.07 19.71
N GLN A 595 -26.08 38.64 18.86
CA GLN A 595 -26.36 40.09 18.84
C GLN A 595 -26.85 40.67 20.17
N ASP A 596 -27.60 39.86 20.93
CA ASP A 596 -28.19 40.26 22.21
C ASP A 596 -27.33 39.87 23.43
N GLU A 597 -26.22 39.15 23.22
CA GLU A 597 -25.40 38.57 24.28
C GLU A 597 -23.90 38.64 23.93
N ILE A 598 -23.35 39.86 23.96
CA ILE A 598 -21.90 40.09 23.83
C ILE A 598 -21.34 40.30 25.23
N GLU A 599 -20.57 39.33 25.73
CA GLU A 599 -19.95 39.36 27.06
C GLU A 599 -18.63 40.13 27.01
N VAL A 600 -18.52 41.20 27.80
CA VAL A 600 -17.30 42.02 27.91
C VAL A 600 -16.75 41.87 29.32
N TYR A 601 -15.63 41.17 29.44
CA TYR A 601 -14.85 41.06 30.66
C TYR A 601 -13.82 42.19 30.72
N VAL A 602 -13.70 42.87 31.86
CA VAL A 602 -12.71 43.92 32.06
C VAL A 602 -12.00 43.76 33.39
N SER A 603 -10.68 43.83 33.38
CA SER A 603 -9.88 43.89 34.59
C SER A 603 -9.08 45.19 34.66
N ALA A 604 -8.89 45.74 35.85
CA ALA A 604 -8.03 46.89 36.09
C ALA A 604 -7.19 46.69 37.35
N TRP A 605 -5.94 47.14 37.35
CA TRP A 605 -5.00 46.96 38.47
C TRP A 605 -4.22 48.23 38.78
N ASN A 606 -3.45 48.21 39.88
CA ASN A 606 -2.68 49.35 40.37
C ASN A 606 -3.54 50.58 40.74
N LEU A 607 -4.77 50.35 41.18
CA LEU A 607 -5.71 51.39 41.59
C LEU A 607 -5.36 51.93 43.00
N ASP A 608 -5.57 53.23 43.23
CA ASP A 608 -5.42 53.84 44.57
C ASP A 608 -6.70 53.65 45.39
N GLU A 609 -6.62 52.92 46.50
CA GLU A 609 -7.69 52.67 47.48
C GLU A 609 -8.46 53.95 47.89
N ASN A 610 -7.82 55.12 47.90
CA ASN A 610 -8.47 56.39 48.28
C ASN A 610 -9.09 57.17 47.12
N THR A 611 -9.09 56.61 45.91
CA THR A 611 -9.57 57.26 44.68
C THR A 611 -10.75 56.46 44.12
N ASN A 612 -11.83 57.15 43.75
CA ASN A 612 -12.96 56.51 43.07
C ASN A 612 -12.67 56.41 41.57
N TYR A 613 -12.71 55.21 41.02
CA TYR A 613 -12.56 54.95 39.59
C TYR A 613 -13.90 54.51 38.97
N GLU A 614 -14.06 54.78 37.68
CA GLU A 614 -15.18 54.34 36.86
C GLU A 614 -14.63 53.83 35.52
N ILE A 615 -15.03 52.63 35.13
CA ILE A 615 -14.72 52.05 33.83
C ILE A 615 -15.91 52.31 32.92
N ASN A 616 -15.70 52.99 31.79
CA ASN A 616 -16.74 53.26 30.79
C ASN A 616 -16.42 52.46 29.53
N MET A 617 -17.35 51.62 29.11
CA MET A 617 -17.25 50.80 27.90
C MET A 617 -18.21 51.35 26.84
N VAL A 618 -17.73 51.50 25.61
CA VAL A 618 -18.53 51.96 24.47
C VAL A 618 -18.26 51.04 23.30
N MET A 619 -19.31 50.44 22.75
CA MET A 619 -19.25 49.62 21.55
C MET A 619 -19.68 50.47 20.34
N GLU A 620 -18.85 50.51 19.30
CA GLU A 620 -19.13 51.19 18.05
C GLU A 620 -19.06 50.19 16.89
N ASN A 621 -19.96 50.29 15.92
CA ASN A 621 -19.85 49.51 14.68
C ASN A 621 -18.83 50.15 13.71
N SER A 622 -18.56 49.49 12.59
CA SER A 622 -17.63 49.94 11.53
C SER A 622 -17.92 51.35 10.97
N ASP A 623 -19.16 51.84 11.05
CA ASP A 623 -19.56 53.20 10.67
C ASP A 623 -19.26 54.26 11.76
N GLY A 624 -18.71 53.85 12.91
CA GLY A 624 -18.46 54.69 14.08
C GLY A 624 -19.75 55.08 14.81
N ILE A 625 -20.82 54.29 14.67
CA ILE A 625 -22.09 54.49 15.38
C ILE A 625 -22.05 53.66 16.66
N THR A 626 -22.18 54.34 17.81
CA THR A 626 -22.33 53.68 19.11
C THR A 626 -23.56 52.79 19.13
N GLN A 627 -23.35 51.48 19.33
CA GLN A 627 -24.40 50.48 19.46
C GLN A 627 -24.88 50.38 20.91
N ASP A 628 -23.94 50.33 21.85
CA ASP A 628 -24.22 50.19 23.27
C ASP A 628 -23.11 50.83 24.11
N ALA A 629 -23.42 51.15 25.37
CA ALA A 629 -22.47 51.72 26.31
C ALA A 629 -22.83 51.38 27.75
N GLU A 630 -21.85 50.85 28.48
CA GLU A 630 -22.00 50.43 29.87
C GLU A 630 -20.96 51.12 30.77
N SER A 631 -21.26 51.22 32.06
CA SER A 631 -20.27 51.73 33.02
C SER A 631 -20.28 50.99 34.36
N MET A 632 -19.09 50.79 34.90
CA MET A 632 -18.85 50.08 36.16
C MET A 632 -18.12 50.98 37.15
N VAL A 633 -18.57 50.98 38.40
CA VAL A 633 -17.92 51.75 39.47
C VAL A 633 -17.00 50.83 40.26
N VAL A 634 -15.75 51.25 40.42
CA VAL A 634 -14.74 50.52 41.19
C VAL A 634 -14.65 51.10 42.61
N TYR A 635 -14.82 50.26 43.63
CA TYR A 635 -14.86 50.68 45.03
C TYR A 635 -13.66 50.18 45.83
N ASP A 636 -12.80 51.10 46.29
CA ASP A 636 -11.78 50.87 47.34
C ASP A 636 -11.01 49.54 47.19
N ASP A 637 -10.59 49.25 45.95
CA ASP A 637 -9.90 48.02 45.58
C ASP A 637 -8.63 48.35 44.81
N TYR A 638 -7.58 47.55 45.01
CA TYR A 638 -6.31 47.65 44.28
C TYR A 638 -6.36 46.92 42.93
N TYR A 639 -7.31 45.99 42.81
CA TYR A 639 -7.58 45.19 41.62
C TYR A 639 -9.09 45.06 41.42
N PHE A 640 -9.57 45.30 40.21
CA PHE A 640 -10.97 45.13 39.82
C PHE A 640 -11.05 44.17 38.66
N SER A 641 -12.06 43.31 38.66
CA SER A 641 -12.32 42.39 37.56
C SER A 641 -13.79 42.00 37.61
N ASP A 642 -14.52 42.25 36.53
CA ASP A 642 -15.95 41.99 36.40
C ASP A 642 -16.32 41.88 34.92
N TYR A 643 -17.55 41.44 34.64
CA TYR A 643 -18.07 41.34 33.28
C TYR A 643 -19.41 42.03 33.14
N THR A 644 -19.77 42.39 31.90
CA THR A 644 -21.10 42.85 31.53
C THR A 644 -21.51 42.27 30.20
N TYR A 645 -22.80 42.34 29.91
CA TYR A 645 -23.31 42.07 28.58
C TYR A 645 -23.60 43.38 27.86
N MET A 646 -23.33 43.40 26.56
CA MET A 646 -23.69 44.47 25.62
C MET A 646 -24.48 43.84 24.47
N SER A 647 -25.23 44.67 23.73
CA SER A 647 -26.02 44.22 22.58
C SER A 647 -25.84 45.13 21.37
N THR A 648 -26.01 44.59 20.17
CA THR A 648 -25.96 45.34 18.91
C THR A 648 -27.15 45.02 18.02
N SER A 649 -27.50 45.98 17.16
CA SER A 649 -28.54 45.80 16.13
C SER A 649 -27.97 45.71 14.71
N SER A 650 -26.64 45.78 14.57
CA SER A 650 -25.92 45.63 13.31
C SER A 650 -25.02 44.40 13.33
N TRP A 651 -24.82 43.79 12.16
CA TRP A 651 -23.84 42.72 11.93
C TRP A 651 -22.47 43.29 11.53
N GLY A 652 -21.42 42.47 11.57
CA GLY A 652 -20.06 42.83 11.14
C GLY A 652 -19.15 43.32 12.28
N GLU A 653 -18.09 44.05 11.95
CA GLU A 653 -17.08 44.50 12.91
C GLU A 653 -17.63 45.53 13.92
N HIS A 654 -17.40 45.25 15.21
CA HIS A 654 -17.72 46.11 16.34
C HIS A 654 -16.50 46.28 17.24
N CYS A 655 -16.12 47.52 17.53
CA CYS A 655 -15.02 47.83 18.42
C CYS A 655 -15.53 48.29 19.78
N VAL A 656 -15.11 47.59 20.84
CA VAL A 656 -15.40 47.95 22.24
C VAL A 656 -14.22 48.73 22.78
N THR A 657 -14.45 49.97 23.20
CA THR A 657 -13.46 50.81 23.88
C THR A 657 -13.81 50.95 25.35
N SER A 658 -12.91 50.51 26.23
CA SER A 658 -13.01 50.73 27.67
C SER A 658 -12.05 51.83 28.13
N GLN A 659 -12.53 52.68 29.02
CA GLN A 659 -11.76 53.79 29.59
C GLN A 659 -11.84 53.76 31.12
N LEU A 660 -10.69 53.56 31.76
CA LEU A 660 -10.52 53.69 33.20
C LEU A 660 -10.39 55.17 33.56
N LYS A 661 -11.33 55.69 34.34
CA LYS A 661 -11.42 57.11 34.69
C LYS A 661 -11.31 57.32 36.20
N ASP A 662 -10.38 58.18 36.60
CA ASP A 662 -10.37 58.75 37.96
C ASP A 662 -11.49 59.79 38.05
N VAL A 663 -12.56 59.44 38.78
CA VAL A 663 -13.74 60.29 38.95
C VAL A 663 -13.44 61.51 39.80
N SER A 664 -12.47 61.41 40.71
CA SER A 664 -12.11 62.46 41.68
C SER A 664 -11.37 63.62 41.00
N ASN A 665 -10.51 63.29 40.04
CA ASN A 665 -9.73 64.26 39.27
C ASN A 665 -10.28 64.51 37.86
N ASN A 666 -11.27 63.71 37.42
CA ASN A 666 -11.88 63.74 36.10
C ASN A 666 -10.83 63.60 34.97
N VAL A 667 -9.96 62.60 35.10
CA VAL A 667 -8.88 62.26 34.15
C VAL A 667 -9.02 60.80 33.74
N ILE A 668 -8.87 60.52 32.44
CA ILE A 668 -8.74 59.14 31.93
C ILE A 668 -7.33 58.68 32.28
N VAL A 669 -7.26 57.59 33.03
CA VAL A 669 -6.02 57.00 33.56
C VAL A 669 -5.45 56.01 32.56
N ASP A 670 -6.32 55.21 31.93
CA ASP A 670 -5.95 54.25 30.90
C ASP A 670 -7.13 53.95 29.97
N SER A 671 -6.86 53.40 28.79
CA SER A 671 -7.88 53.01 27.82
C SER A 671 -7.41 51.84 26.96
N VAL A 672 -8.31 50.89 26.70
CA VAL A 672 -8.09 49.73 25.84
C VAL A 672 -9.23 49.63 24.83
N THR A 673 -8.93 49.22 23.61
CA THR A 673 -9.91 49.01 22.55
C THR A 673 -9.61 47.69 21.88
N THR A 674 -10.63 46.84 21.73
CA THR A 674 -10.55 45.62 20.92
C THR A 674 -11.76 45.52 20.00
N CYS A 675 -11.63 44.84 18.87
CA CYS A 675 -12.71 44.67 17.90
C CYS A 675 -13.08 43.19 17.76
N VAL A 676 -14.37 42.95 17.54
CA VAL A 676 -15.00 41.63 17.38
C VAL A 676 -15.90 41.65 16.17
N GLU A 677 -16.07 40.51 15.51
CA GLU A 677 -17.06 40.35 14.45
C GLU A 677 -18.34 39.74 15.03
N VAL A 678 -19.48 40.39 14.78
CA VAL A 678 -20.79 39.86 15.14
C VAL A 678 -21.36 39.20 13.89
N ALA A 679 -21.19 37.88 13.79
CA ALA A 679 -21.60 37.07 12.66
C ALA A 679 -23.14 37.02 12.54
N GLN A 680 -23.64 37.12 11.31
CA GLN A 680 -25.07 37.01 11.01
C GLN A 680 -25.57 35.58 11.28
N GLU A 681 -26.61 35.43 12.11
CA GLU A 681 -27.32 34.15 12.21
C GLU A 681 -27.99 33.86 10.85
N PRO A 682 -27.82 32.65 10.28
CA PRO A 682 -28.41 32.33 8.98
C PRO A 682 -29.93 32.26 9.11
N GLU A 683 -30.63 33.26 8.58
CA GLU A 683 -32.05 33.17 8.30
C GLU A 683 -32.21 32.89 6.80
N PRO A 684 -32.79 31.74 6.41
CA PRO A 684 -33.07 31.45 5.00
C PRO A 684 -33.96 32.55 4.44
N SER A 685 -33.69 32.96 3.20
CA SER A 685 -34.50 33.96 2.51
C SER A 685 -35.95 33.49 2.36
N ASP A 686 -36.87 34.45 2.19
CA ASP A 686 -38.28 34.12 1.86
C ASP A 686 -38.35 33.19 0.63
N LEU A 687 -37.42 33.33 -0.33
CA LEU A 687 -37.29 32.45 -1.50
C LEU A 687 -36.98 31.00 -1.11
N VAL A 688 -35.99 30.76 -0.25
CA VAL A 688 -35.67 29.39 0.25
C VAL A 688 -36.88 28.78 0.95
N ILE A 689 -37.56 29.58 1.78
CA ILE A 689 -38.74 29.12 2.53
C ILE A 689 -39.86 28.72 1.55
N ASP A 690 -40.15 29.56 0.57
CA ASP A 690 -41.20 29.31 -0.42
C ASP A 690 -40.90 28.05 -1.26
N ILE A 691 -39.64 27.82 -1.63
CA ILE A 691 -39.22 26.58 -2.31
C ILE A 691 -39.41 25.35 -1.43
N VAL A 692 -38.94 25.37 -0.18
CA VAL A 692 -39.07 24.24 0.74
C VAL A 692 -40.54 23.92 1.03
N GLU A 693 -41.38 24.94 1.24
CA GLU A 693 -42.83 24.76 1.40
C GLU A 693 -43.48 24.20 0.12
N GLY A 694 -43.07 24.70 -1.05
CA GLY A 694 -43.51 24.19 -2.36
C GLY A 694 -43.25 22.70 -2.51
N PHE A 695 -42.00 22.26 -2.28
CA PHE A 695 -41.62 20.85 -2.34
C PHE A 695 -42.36 19.99 -1.31
N ALA A 696 -42.55 20.49 -0.08
CA ALA A 696 -43.25 19.76 0.98
C ALA A 696 -44.75 19.55 0.68
N ASP A 697 -45.38 20.48 -0.05
CA ASP A 697 -46.78 20.39 -0.47
C ASP A 697 -46.98 19.76 -1.87
N SER A 698 -45.89 19.41 -2.54
CA SER A 698 -45.86 18.85 -3.89
C SER A 698 -46.26 17.37 -3.96
N THR A 699 -46.32 16.86 -5.19
CA THR A 699 -46.54 15.45 -5.52
C THR A 699 -45.25 14.63 -5.57
N LEU A 700 -44.09 15.24 -5.26
CA LEU A 700 -42.77 14.62 -5.36
C LEU A 700 -42.69 13.24 -4.68
N GLU A 701 -43.25 13.08 -3.49
CA GLU A 701 -43.25 11.78 -2.78
C GLU A 701 -43.87 10.66 -3.65
N ASN A 702 -45.01 10.93 -4.31
CA ASN A 702 -45.65 9.94 -5.18
C ASN A 702 -44.86 9.72 -6.48
N VAL A 703 -44.21 10.78 -7.00
CA VAL A 703 -43.38 10.71 -8.21
C VAL A 703 -42.16 9.82 -7.94
N MET A 704 -41.46 10.04 -6.83
CA MET A 704 -40.32 9.21 -6.43
C MET A 704 -40.73 7.77 -6.11
N GLU A 705 -41.91 7.54 -5.52
CA GLU A 705 -42.45 6.19 -5.34
C GLU A 705 -42.73 5.49 -6.69
N ASN A 706 -43.26 6.21 -7.68
CA ASN A 706 -43.49 5.66 -9.01
C ASN A 706 -42.18 5.37 -9.74
N PHE A 707 -41.23 6.31 -9.70
CA PHE A 707 -39.89 6.14 -10.26
C PHE A 707 -39.22 4.89 -9.68
N ALA A 708 -39.16 4.77 -8.35
CA ALA A 708 -38.57 3.61 -7.68
C ALA A 708 -39.28 2.30 -8.04
N SER A 709 -40.61 2.30 -8.16
CA SER A 709 -41.38 1.11 -8.56
C SER A 709 -41.15 0.72 -10.03
N ASN A 710 -40.99 1.69 -10.93
CA ASN A 710 -40.68 1.43 -12.34
C ASN A 710 -39.25 0.91 -12.49
N LEU A 711 -38.32 1.51 -11.74
CA LEU A 711 -36.92 1.11 -11.68
C LEU A 711 -36.78 -0.32 -11.15
N GLU A 712 -37.42 -0.65 -10.02
CA GLU A 712 -37.42 -2.02 -9.49
C GLU A 712 -37.97 -3.03 -10.51
N TYR A 713 -39.03 -2.66 -11.25
CA TYR A 713 -39.64 -3.52 -12.26
C TYR A 713 -38.75 -3.73 -13.49
N ARG A 714 -38.04 -2.70 -13.96
CA ARG A 714 -37.15 -2.83 -15.12
C ARG A 714 -35.85 -3.53 -14.76
N LEU A 715 -35.29 -3.22 -13.59
CA LEU A 715 -34.06 -3.84 -13.13
C LEU A 715 -34.22 -5.30 -12.66
N GLU A 716 -35.45 -5.81 -12.50
CA GLU A 716 -35.69 -7.18 -12.02
C GLU A 716 -35.17 -8.28 -12.97
N ASP A 717 -35.05 -7.96 -14.26
CA ASP A 717 -34.67 -8.89 -15.32
C ASP A 717 -33.16 -8.89 -15.61
N TYR A 718 -32.40 -7.92 -15.08
CA TYR A 718 -30.94 -7.92 -15.19
C TYR A 718 -30.33 -8.87 -14.15
N GLU A 719 -29.64 -9.89 -14.63
CA GLU A 719 -28.88 -10.84 -13.81
C GLU A 719 -27.49 -10.96 -14.41
N ALA A 720 -26.45 -10.79 -13.58
CA ALA A 720 -25.09 -10.93 -14.04
C ALA A 720 -24.83 -12.39 -14.49
N ASP A 721 -24.38 -12.54 -15.73
CA ASP A 721 -23.96 -13.80 -16.35
C ASP A 721 -22.45 -13.76 -16.60
N ILE A 722 -21.68 -14.04 -15.55
CA ILE A 722 -20.22 -14.00 -15.61
C ILE A 722 -19.74 -15.24 -16.39
N PRO A 723 -18.95 -15.08 -17.48
CA PRO A 723 -18.57 -16.18 -18.37
C PRO A 723 -17.58 -17.18 -17.74
N TYR A 724 -16.90 -16.79 -16.66
CA TYR A 724 -15.84 -17.55 -16.01
C TYR A 724 -16.10 -17.65 -14.50
N ASP A 725 -15.89 -18.82 -13.89
CA ASP A 725 -16.03 -19.03 -12.45
C ASP A 725 -14.70 -19.17 -11.69
N ASP A 726 -13.61 -19.36 -12.43
CA ASP A 726 -12.27 -19.47 -11.87
C ASP A 726 -11.22 -18.94 -12.86
N GLY A 727 -10.11 -18.46 -12.33
CA GLY A 727 -9.05 -17.81 -13.09
C GLY A 727 -7.75 -17.79 -12.32
N ASP A 728 -6.65 -17.80 -13.06
CA ASP A 728 -5.31 -17.87 -12.48
C ASP A 728 -4.30 -17.11 -13.34
N MET A 729 -3.28 -16.55 -12.72
CA MET A 729 -2.23 -15.79 -13.40
C MET A 729 -0.88 -16.44 -13.17
N PHE A 730 -0.19 -16.73 -14.26
CA PHE A 730 1.13 -17.35 -14.23
C PHE A 730 2.18 -16.44 -14.86
N VAL A 731 3.35 -16.41 -14.27
CA VAL A 731 4.56 -15.94 -14.94
C VAL A 731 5.11 -17.06 -15.82
N LEU A 732 5.63 -16.70 -16.98
CA LEU A 732 6.19 -17.62 -17.96
C LEU A 732 7.72 -17.59 -17.84
N TRP A 733 8.30 -18.69 -17.36
CA TRP A 733 9.72 -18.83 -17.05
C TRP A 733 10.45 -19.63 -18.12
N ASP A 734 11.51 -19.05 -18.71
CA ASP A 734 12.43 -19.74 -19.61
C ASP A 734 13.61 -20.32 -18.83
N THR A 735 13.56 -21.62 -18.55
CA THR A 735 14.66 -22.36 -17.90
C THR A 735 15.96 -22.44 -18.69
N THR A 736 15.97 -22.10 -19.98
CA THR A 736 17.20 -22.10 -20.78
C THR A 736 18.06 -20.89 -20.42
N ASN A 737 17.42 -19.73 -20.28
CA ASN A 737 18.07 -18.44 -20.04
C ASN A 737 17.90 -17.95 -18.60
N ASN A 738 17.11 -18.65 -17.78
CA ASN A 738 16.77 -18.30 -16.39
C ASN A 738 16.19 -16.89 -16.28
N MET A 739 15.18 -16.61 -17.10
CA MET A 739 14.53 -15.31 -17.13
C MET A 739 13.02 -15.42 -17.34
N VAL A 740 12.31 -14.38 -16.93
CA VAL A 740 10.89 -14.22 -17.23
C VAL A 740 10.72 -13.78 -18.68
N VAL A 741 9.81 -14.45 -19.39
CA VAL A 741 9.52 -14.18 -20.81
C VAL A 741 8.05 -13.84 -21.07
N GLY A 742 7.32 -13.48 -20.02
CA GLY A 742 5.92 -13.06 -20.11
C GLY A 742 5.10 -13.44 -18.90
N PHE A 743 3.80 -13.13 -18.98
CA PHE A 743 2.79 -13.61 -18.06
C PHE A 743 1.54 -14.04 -18.83
N GLN A 744 0.67 -14.78 -18.15
CA GLN A 744 -0.53 -15.34 -18.75
C GLN A 744 -1.64 -15.41 -17.71
N LEU A 745 -2.74 -14.70 -17.97
CA LEU A 745 -4.01 -14.85 -17.26
C LEU A 745 -4.83 -15.92 -17.97
N VAL A 746 -5.17 -16.98 -17.26
CA VAL A 746 -6.03 -18.06 -17.75
C VAL A 746 -7.34 -18.10 -16.97
N VAL A 747 -8.41 -18.52 -17.64
CA VAL A 747 -9.76 -18.59 -17.09
C VAL A 747 -10.43 -19.90 -17.47
N THR A 748 -11.40 -20.33 -16.67
CA THR A 748 -12.21 -21.51 -16.97
C THR A 748 -13.68 -21.27 -16.63
N SER A 749 -14.53 -22.14 -17.18
CA SER A 749 -15.97 -22.14 -16.96
C SER A 749 -16.45 -23.53 -16.57
N ASP A 750 -17.40 -23.63 -15.65
CA ASP A 750 -17.96 -24.84 -15.03
C ASP A 750 -18.46 -25.87 -16.05
N ASP A 751 -18.94 -25.36 -17.19
CA ASP A 751 -19.46 -26.16 -18.31
C ASP A 751 -18.34 -26.79 -19.16
N SER A 752 -17.10 -26.34 -18.98
CA SER A 752 -15.89 -26.84 -19.61
C SER A 752 -14.95 -27.44 -18.57
N ASN A 753 -14.10 -28.40 -18.97
CA ASN A 753 -12.94 -28.79 -18.14
C ASN A 753 -11.67 -28.23 -18.80
N LEU A 754 -11.80 -27.09 -19.46
CA LEU A 754 -10.78 -26.49 -20.29
C LEU A 754 -10.44 -25.12 -19.70
N TRP A 755 -9.14 -24.87 -19.63
CA TRP A 755 -8.60 -23.56 -19.31
C TRP A 755 -8.30 -22.84 -20.63
N TYR A 756 -8.51 -21.53 -20.61
CA TYR A 756 -8.34 -20.65 -21.77
C TYR A 756 -7.47 -19.46 -21.40
N THR A 757 -6.68 -18.95 -22.32
CA THR A 757 -5.93 -17.71 -22.15
C THR A 757 -6.87 -16.53 -22.35
N LEU A 758 -7.02 -15.70 -21.31
CA LEU A 758 -7.73 -14.43 -21.38
C LEU A 758 -6.78 -13.30 -21.78
N VAL A 759 -5.61 -13.24 -21.16
CA VAL A 759 -4.51 -12.30 -21.49
C VAL A 759 -3.20 -13.07 -21.49
N GLY A 760 -2.34 -12.86 -22.48
CA GLY A 760 -1.04 -13.52 -22.56
C GLY A 760 -0.63 -13.86 -23.99
N PRO A 761 0.55 -14.47 -24.19
CA PRO A 761 1.01 -14.87 -25.51
C PRO A 761 0.22 -16.08 -26.03
N GLU A 762 0.26 -16.27 -27.36
CA GLU A 762 -0.26 -17.49 -27.97
C GLU A 762 0.45 -18.72 -27.40
N SER A 763 -0.31 -19.67 -26.85
CA SER A 763 0.16 -20.88 -26.19
C SER A 763 -0.38 -22.14 -26.87
N ASP A 764 0.35 -23.25 -26.80
CA ASP A 764 -0.14 -24.58 -27.21
C ASP A 764 -0.87 -25.37 -26.10
N SER A 765 -0.79 -24.89 -24.86
CA SER A 765 -1.45 -25.48 -23.68
C SER A 765 -2.88 -25.01 -23.49
N TYR A 766 -3.15 -23.74 -23.81
CA TYR A 766 -4.45 -23.10 -23.62
C TYR A 766 -4.95 -22.50 -24.95
N GLY A 767 -6.25 -22.56 -25.21
CA GLY A 767 -6.87 -21.87 -26.35
C GLY A 767 -7.38 -20.48 -25.94
N ASP A 768 -7.80 -19.69 -26.91
CA ASP A 768 -8.36 -18.36 -26.65
C ASP A 768 -9.66 -18.42 -25.84
N ALA A 769 -9.82 -17.48 -24.92
CA ALA A 769 -11.02 -17.34 -24.10
C ALA A 769 -12.26 -17.07 -24.99
N PRO A 770 -13.40 -17.77 -24.74
CA PRO A 770 -14.62 -17.58 -25.54
C PRO A 770 -15.19 -16.16 -25.52
N SER A 771 -15.08 -15.48 -24.37
CA SER A 771 -15.40 -14.06 -24.16
C SER A 771 -14.09 -13.32 -23.85
N PRO A 772 -13.41 -12.76 -24.86
CA PRO A 772 -12.17 -12.02 -24.65
C PRO A 772 -12.43 -10.66 -24.00
N VAL A 773 -11.39 -10.09 -23.39
CA VAL A 773 -11.33 -8.67 -22.99
C VAL A 773 -10.46 -7.90 -23.98
N SER A 774 -10.66 -6.60 -24.10
CA SER A 774 -9.99 -5.73 -25.09
C SER A 774 -8.56 -5.33 -24.69
N VAL A 775 -7.77 -6.33 -24.27
CA VAL A 775 -6.34 -6.17 -23.94
C VAL A 775 -5.48 -6.63 -25.12
N THR A 776 -4.55 -5.76 -25.55
CA THR A 776 -3.52 -6.11 -26.52
C THR A 776 -2.27 -6.59 -25.79
N TYR A 777 -1.86 -7.84 -26.03
CA TYR A 777 -0.61 -8.38 -25.48
C TYR A 777 0.55 -8.23 -26.46
N PHE A 778 1.68 -7.72 -26.00
CA PHE A 778 2.90 -7.55 -26.79
C PHE A 778 3.99 -8.52 -26.34
N SER A 779 4.75 -9.04 -27.31
CA SER A 779 5.90 -9.91 -27.06
C SER A 779 7.02 -9.65 -28.07
N GLY A 780 8.27 -9.74 -27.62
CA GLY A 780 9.45 -9.59 -28.46
C GLY A 780 9.51 -8.22 -29.12
N GLN A 781 9.73 -8.18 -30.44
CA GLN A 781 9.85 -6.93 -31.20
C GLN A 781 8.60 -6.05 -31.15
N GLN A 782 7.41 -6.61 -30.87
CA GLN A 782 6.20 -5.80 -30.72
C GLN A 782 6.24 -4.98 -29.43
N ALA A 783 6.72 -5.57 -28.33
CA ALA A 783 6.83 -4.88 -27.06
C ALA A 783 7.90 -3.78 -27.11
N ILE A 784 9.07 -4.06 -27.71
CA ILE A 784 10.12 -3.05 -27.93
C ILE A 784 9.61 -1.88 -28.80
N ALA A 785 8.81 -2.19 -29.82
CA ALA A 785 8.24 -1.14 -30.66
C ALA A 785 7.20 -0.30 -29.92
N GLN A 786 6.41 -0.93 -29.05
CA GLN A 786 5.41 -0.24 -28.22
C GLN A 786 6.06 0.66 -27.18
N GLU A 787 7.06 0.16 -26.45
CA GLU A 787 7.85 0.95 -25.51
C GLU A 787 8.44 2.20 -26.16
N ALA A 788 9.08 2.05 -27.33
CA ALA A 788 9.63 3.18 -28.08
C ALA A 788 8.58 4.14 -28.65
N GLU A 789 7.31 3.76 -28.70
CA GLU A 789 6.19 4.63 -29.08
C GLU A 789 5.72 5.46 -27.89
N ILE A 790 5.64 4.85 -26.70
CA ILE A 790 5.06 5.45 -25.48
C ILE A 790 6.09 6.04 -24.50
N GLU A 791 7.39 5.78 -24.67
CA GLU A 791 8.45 6.19 -23.73
C GLU A 791 8.47 7.70 -23.48
N ASP A 792 8.19 8.50 -24.52
CA ASP A 792 8.22 9.96 -24.47
C ASP A 792 6.86 10.57 -24.07
N ASP A 793 5.80 9.75 -24.01
CA ASP A 793 4.45 10.21 -23.67
C ASP A 793 4.38 10.46 -22.16
N SER A 794 4.24 11.73 -21.79
CA SER A 794 4.38 12.16 -20.40
C SER A 794 3.24 13.06 -19.92
N THR A 795 2.34 13.46 -20.80
CA THR A 795 1.18 14.28 -20.48
C THR A 795 -0.11 13.59 -20.90
N LEU A 796 -1.24 14.00 -20.29
CA LEU A 796 -2.54 13.42 -20.61
C LEU A 796 -2.90 13.55 -22.10
N ALA A 797 -2.50 14.67 -22.72
CA ALA A 797 -2.73 14.91 -24.15
C ALA A 797 -1.84 14.07 -25.08
N ASP A 798 -0.75 13.48 -24.58
CA ASP A 798 0.08 12.54 -25.34
C ASP A 798 -0.53 11.12 -25.28
N LEU A 799 -1.04 10.72 -24.11
CA LEU A 799 -1.57 9.37 -23.83
C LEU A 799 -3.02 9.16 -24.24
N VAL A 800 -3.81 10.22 -24.27
CA VAL A 800 -5.22 10.20 -24.63
C VAL A 800 -5.37 10.85 -26.00
N ASP A 801 -5.91 10.09 -26.96
CA ASP A 801 -6.35 10.67 -28.23
C ASP A 801 -7.63 11.48 -27.99
N LEU A 802 -7.48 12.75 -27.59
CA LEU A 802 -8.59 13.68 -27.37
C LEU A 802 -9.43 13.92 -28.63
N SER A 803 -9.01 13.47 -29.82
CA SER A 803 -9.86 13.51 -31.02
C SER A 803 -10.83 12.33 -31.11
N GLN A 804 -10.64 11.31 -30.28
CA GLN A 804 -11.57 10.20 -30.09
C GLN A 804 -12.47 10.39 -28.88
N HIS A 805 -12.11 11.25 -27.92
CA HIS A 805 -13.00 11.69 -26.85
C HIS A 805 -14.13 12.53 -27.44
N ASN A 806 -15.29 11.92 -27.62
CA ASN A 806 -16.43 12.55 -28.27
C ASN A 806 -17.40 13.14 -27.24
N ASP A 807 -16.98 14.23 -26.62
CA ASP A 807 -17.79 15.02 -25.67
C ASP A 807 -18.79 15.95 -26.36
N GLU A 808 -18.78 16.07 -27.70
CA GLU A 808 -19.67 17.00 -28.45
C GLU A 808 -21.15 16.80 -28.07
N ILE A 809 -21.60 15.54 -27.89
CA ILE A 809 -22.98 15.23 -27.49
C ILE A 809 -23.26 15.72 -26.06
N ILE A 810 -22.30 15.56 -25.16
CA ILE A 810 -22.39 15.98 -23.76
C ILE A 810 -22.42 17.50 -23.68
N GLU A 811 -21.47 18.17 -24.32
CA GLU A 811 -21.38 19.63 -24.38
C GLU A 811 -22.62 20.24 -25.02
N ASP A 812 -23.10 19.70 -26.16
CA ASP A 812 -24.30 20.19 -26.84
C ASP A 812 -25.55 20.04 -25.95
N ALA A 813 -25.70 18.91 -25.26
CA ALA A 813 -26.83 18.67 -24.37
C ALA A 813 -26.80 19.60 -23.13
N ILE A 814 -25.60 19.84 -22.57
CA ILE A 814 -25.40 20.83 -21.50
C ILE A 814 -25.70 22.25 -22.02
N GLU A 815 -25.22 22.64 -23.20
CA GLU A 815 -25.48 23.97 -23.75
C GLU A 815 -26.98 24.16 -24.02
N GLU A 816 -27.67 23.14 -24.55
CA GLU A 816 -29.11 23.15 -24.79
C GLU A 816 -29.89 23.31 -23.48
N SER A 817 -29.62 22.48 -22.47
CA SER A 817 -30.31 22.54 -21.17
C SER A 817 -30.09 23.88 -20.47
N LEU A 818 -28.87 24.42 -20.52
CA LEU A 818 -28.56 25.73 -19.93
C LEU A 818 -29.18 26.90 -20.71
N SER A 819 -29.42 26.73 -22.02
CA SER A 819 -30.07 27.75 -22.84
C SER A 819 -31.56 27.91 -22.50
N ASP A 820 -32.23 26.82 -22.12
CA ASP A 820 -33.61 26.82 -21.63
C ASP A 820 -33.72 27.34 -20.18
N ASN A 821 -32.64 27.21 -19.40
CA ASN A 821 -32.50 27.77 -18.04
C ASN A 821 -32.37 29.31 -17.98
N SER A 822 -32.46 30.04 -19.10
CA SER A 822 -32.50 31.50 -19.06
C SER A 822 -33.85 31.95 -18.46
N PRO A 823 -33.89 32.67 -17.32
CA PRO A 823 -35.15 33.18 -16.80
C PRO A 823 -35.70 34.21 -17.79
N GLU A 824 -36.64 33.78 -18.65
CA GLU A 824 -37.43 34.65 -19.51
C GLU A 824 -38.34 35.52 -18.64
N ALA A 825 -37.77 36.60 -18.11
CA ALA A 825 -38.51 37.79 -17.77
C ALA A 825 -39.09 38.43 -19.06
N GLY A 826 -40.12 37.81 -19.63
CA GLY A 826 -41.12 38.45 -20.51
C GLY A 826 -40.71 38.85 -21.94
N GLY A 827 -40.66 37.87 -22.85
CA GLY A 827 -41.30 37.84 -24.19
C GLY A 827 -40.60 38.45 -25.41
N PRO A 828 -41.18 38.39 -26.64
CA PRO A 828 -42.18 37.48 -27.20
C PRO A 828 -41.64 36.53 -28.30
N GLU A 829 -42.35 35.41 -28.51
CA GLU A 829 -42.31 34.45 -29.63
C GLU A 829 -41.42 34.79 -30.83
N ASN A 830 -40.54 33.86 -31.20
CA ASN A 830 -40.22 33.65 -32.61
C ASN A 830 -40.08 32.15 -32.95
N SER A 831 -41.10 31.68 -33.66
CA SER A 831 -41.20 30.40 -34.34
C SER A 831 -39.99 30.03 -35.22
N GLY A 832 -39.48 28.81 -35.06
CA GLY A 832 -38.69 28.06 -36.03
C GLY A 832 -39.01 26.58 -35.89
N GLU A 833 -39.42 25.93 -36.98
CA GLU A 833 -39.89 24.55 -37.03
C GLU A 833 -38.75 23.53 -36.83
N GLU A 834 -39.11 22.45 -36.12
CA GLU A 834 -38.47 21.14 -35.94
C GLU A 834 -37.73 20.60 -37.18
N GLY A 835 -36.62 19.91 -36.91
CA GLY A 835 -36.02 18.92 -37.80
C GLY A 835 -35.50 17.75 -36.99
N GLU A 836 -36.23 16.63 -37.06
CA GLU A 836 -35.93 15.26 -36.60
C GLU A 836 -34.45 14.98 -36.24
N ASP A 837 -34.18 14.81 -34.95
CA ASP A 837 -32.98 14.13 -34.47
C ASP A 837 -33.22 12.63 -34.33
N THR A 838 -32.24 11.88 -34.79
CA THR A 838 -32.12 10.43 -34.66
C THR A 838 -31.56 10.13 -33.28
N GLU A 839 -32.26 9.27 -32.53
CA GLU A 839 -31.79 8.55 -31.35
C GLU A 839 -30.35 8.05 -31.60
N GLU A 840 -29.39 8.59 -30.86
CA GLU A 840 -28.07 8.02 -30.66
C GLU A 840 -27.92 7.81 -29.15
N GLU A 841 -27.63 6.57 -28.78
CA GLU A 841 -27.62 6.11 -27.40
C GLU A 841 -26.36 6.62 -26.69
N ALA A 842 -26.54 7.14 -25.47
CA ALA A 842 -25.48 7.59 -24.58
C ALA A 842 -25.85 7.14 -23.16
N ALA A 843 -24.86 6.62 -22.44
CA ALA A 843 -25.08 5.80 -21.26
C ALA A 843 -23.78 5.55 -20.45
N GLY A 844 -23.73 5.87 -19.12
CA GLY A 844 -23.26 4.86 -18.14
C GLY A 844 -22.52 5.08 -16.82
N LEU A 845 -22.96 5.97 -15.90
CA LEU A 845 -22.34 6.08 -14.56
C LEU A 845 -22.24 4.79 -13.69
N LEU A 846 -21.04 4.57 -13.11
CA LEU A 846 -20.77 3.78 -11.90
C LEU A 846 -20.09 4.63 -10.79
N PRO A 847 -20.16 4.21 -9.51
CA PRO A 847 -19.54 4.93 -8.39
C PRO A 847 -18.04 4.59 -8.22
N PHE A 848 -17.20 5.61 -8.39
CA PHE A 848 -15.89 5.86 -7.77
C PHE A 848 -15.05 4.64 -7.35
N ILE A 849 -14.28 4.12 -8.30
CA ILE A 849 -12.90 3.69 -8.03
C ILE A 849 -12.09 4.20 -9.23
N SER A 850 -11.19 5.18 -9.06
CA SER A 850 -10.36 5.58 -10.19
C SER A 850 -9.54 4.37 -10.65
N PRO A 851 -9.37 4.15 -11.96
CA PRO A 851 -8.48 3.13 -12.50
C PRO A 851 -7.08 3.15 -11.87
N ALA A 852 -6.52 4.33 -11.63
CA ALA A 852 -5.26 4.49 -10.92
C ALA A 852 -5.32 4.05 -9.44
N PHE A 853 -6.42 4.34 -8.72
CA PHE A 853 -6.64 3.81 -7.36
C PHE A 853 -6.85 2.29 -7.38
N THR A 854 -7.46 1.77 -8.45
CA THR A 854 -7.66 0.34 -8.70
C THR A 854 -6.33 -0.36 -8.99
N ILE A 855 -5.46 0.22 -9.84
CA ILE A 855 -4.11 -0.26 -10.15
C ILE A 855 -3.20 -0.13 -8.92
N ALA A 856 -3.25 0.98 -8.19
CA ALA A 856 -2.54 1.16 -6.92
C ALA A 856 -3.03 0.17 -5.85
N MET A 857 -4.33 -0.11 -5.80
CA MET A 857 -4.90 -1.16 -4.94
C MET A 857 -4.53 -2.56 -5.41
N PHE A 858 -4.41 -2.83 -6.70
CA PHE A 858 -3.95 -4.14 -7.21
C PHE A 858 -2.45 -4.33 -6.98
N ALA A 859 -1.64 -3.29 -7.14
CA ALA A 859 -0.22 -3.30 -6.80
C ALA A 859 -0.02 -3.47 -5.29
N ALA A 860 -0.77 -2.74 -4.45
CA ALA A 860 -0.72 -2.87 -2.99
C ALA A 860 -1.36 -4.17 -2.49
N ALA A 861 -2.43 -4.67 -3.09
CA ALA A 861 -3.06 -5.95 -2.75
C ALA A 861 -2.22 -7.14 -3.22
N GLY A 862 -1.49 -7.03 -4.34
CA GLY A 862 -0.48 -8.00 -4.76
C GLY A 862 0.69 -8.08 -3.77
N LEU A 863 1.19 -6.91 -3.32
CA LEU A 863 2.19 -6.78 -2.26
C LEU A 863 1.69 -7.29 -0.89
N VAL A 864 0.42 -7.08 -0.54
CA VAL A 864 -0.16 -7.54 0.73
C VAL A 864 -0.58 -9.01 0.69
N ALA A 865 -0.96 -9.54 -0.48
CA ALA A 865 -1.29 -10.95 -0.68
C ALA A 865 -0.04 -11.83 -0.64
N SER A 866 1.09 -11.39 -1.21
CA SER A 866 2.39 -12.06 -1.08
C SER A 866 2.89 -12.06 0.37
N LEU A 867 2.55 -11.04 1.15
CA LEU A 867 2.87 -10.96 2.59
C LEU A 867 1.90 -11.79 3.47
N ARG A 868 0.69 -12.11 3.00
CA ARG A 868 -0.30 -12.90 3.75
C ARG A 868 -0.21 -14.40 3.50
N SER A 869 0.23 -14.85 2.31
CA SER A 869 0.44 -16.28 2.05
C SER A 869 1.57 -16.88 2.87
N ARG A 870 2.44 -16.06 3.48
CA ARG A 870 3.51 -16.49 4.40
C ARG A 870 3.04 -16.76 5.84
N LYS A 871 1.73 -16.67 6.13
CA LYS A 871 1.18 -16.85 7.49
C LYS A 871 0.22 -18.03 7.68
N ASP A 872 -0.02 -18.86 6.66
CA ASP A 872 -0.78 -20.11 6.78
C ASP A 872 0.05 -21.33 6.42
#